data_AF-A0A671MW36-F1
#
_entry.id   AF-A0A671MW36-F1
#
_cell.length_a   1.000
_cell.length_b   1.000
_cell.length_c   1.000
_cell.angle_alpha   90.00
_cell.angle_beta   90.00
_cell.angle_gamma   90.00
#
_symmetry.space_group_name_H-M   'P 1'
#
loop_
_entity.id
_entity.type
_entity.pdbx_description
1 polymer ?
#
loop_
_entity_poly.entity_id
_entity_poly.type
_entity_poly.pdbx_seq_one_letter_code
_entity_poly.pdbx_strand_id
1 'polypeptide(L)'
;MILSDPTMSSSDPCHDYNTLDEFWRDIRQKTNHPMDYYEYDDTLVEWSGWYRLYLNGESAQMSEWCVSNTGCGGETGLYLGGSHPRVEDGVVTREVVASHIRSNQCDNYRSTSIKVKACPGDYYVYKLVRPDVMTSRPSYCAVTFQSISGDPCYNYESLDRPWRATNESGGWICEESFSWNGWYRLFNYGMNIQMAETCVNSYSCNTDYNLWLNGPHPQIEDGVVTREVCAGFYWGSCCHYKTDPIRVKACPGNYYVYELVNPQLGCSGYCTGTNDFNYDPCNNYNILDNYWRSTFNYWSMYGYISDQDDTRVEWDGWYRLFIDGSSAQMPEWCISYMSCGGSVSLWLGSSHPRLEDGVVTREIYGSHYGLCSYYRSEPIQVKACLGNYYVYKFTRPTLSIPAPVYCAVTFTTPTVDPCYNYTSLDEPWRATDNYYYNNNNHYYYGMCDYNVEWNGWYRLFYNGQNAQMPVSCVNEGMCGTYEPLWLNGPHPQLEDGVVTRQVCVSSWFGCCDYTSHPIRVKACPGNYNVYEFVKPTFCGAYCSITSVSTTTETILPIESITPPITTTGKVFNTAHRMSIQYQHYFTKQLLLLVNRYPCSELSCSEDERCRMKNGVYGCLCNDDQSRPQADSFDFSDTCESSSGSMSVSRCQLFEAGFPADVLPLNDPSFKGTVRNGRVEFHFDNDEHICGTNLVANGTHFIYSNFILGTPRSEGLISREKILKLSFSCVYPQTQTLSMNAQINPLERCESNMISD
;
A
#
# COMPACT_ATOMS: atom_id res chain seq x y z
N MET A 1 35.14 53.85 31.24
CA MET A 1 33.87 54.58 31.23
C MET A 1 33.32 54.47 29.82
N ILE A 2 32.52 53.44 29.56
CA ILE A 2 31.78 53.27 28.31
C ILE A 2 30.35 52.99 28.77
N LEU A 3 29.45 53.87 28.33
CA LEU A 3 28.06 53.96 28.72
C LEU A 3 27.29 52.70 28.33
N SER A 4 26.57 52.14 29.28
CA SER A 4 25.50 51.17 29.08
C SER A 4 24.28 51.87 28.48
N ASP A 5 23.86 51.45 27.31
CA ASP A 5 22.54 51.75 26.75
C ASP A 5 21.56 50.65 27.19
N PRO A 6 20.39 50.96 27.77
CA PRO A 6 19.48 49.96 28.32
C PRO A 6 18.59 49.41 27.19
N THR A 7 18.94 48.26 26.64
CA THR A 7 17.97 47.49 25.85
C THR A 7 16.89 46.97 26.80
N MET A 8 15.71 47.58 26.74
CA MET A 8 14.47 47.04 27.29
C MET A 8 14.34 45.58 26.86
N SER A 9 14.53 44.67 27.81
CA SER A 9 14.08 43.29 27.75
C SER A 9 12.57 43.30 27.49
N SER A 10 12.10 43.03 26.26
CA SER A 10 10.71 42.64 26.10
C SER A 10 10.59 41.25 26.70
N SER A 11 9.98 41.16 27.88
CA SER A 11 9.64 39.91 28.54
C SER A 11 8.89 39.01 27.55
N ASP A 12 9.25 37.71 27.51
CA ASP A 12 8.51 36.76 26.70
C ASP A 12 7.08 36.67 27.25
N PRO A 13 6.04 36.94 26.44
CA PRO A 13 4.66 36.88 26.91
C PRO A 13 4.20 35.48 27.35
N CYS A 14 4.97 34.42 27.10
CA CYS A 14 4.76 33.10 27.70
C CYS A 14 5.18 33.02 29.18
N HIS A 15 5.87 34.04 29.70
CA HIS A 15 6.32 34.11 31.09
C HIS A 15 5.86 35.39 31.81
N ASP A 16 5.42 36.40 31.07
CA ASP A 16 4.91 37.67 31.60
C ASP A 16 3.50 37.95 31.06
N TYR A 17 2.51 37.42 31.79
CA TYR A 17 1.10 37.52 31.46
C TYR A 17 0.24 37.67 32.73
N ASN A 18 -0.94 38.26 32.56
CA ASN A 18 -2.01 38.30 33.54
C ASN A 18 -2.92 37.06 33.38
N THR A 19 -3.55 36.63 34.46
CA THR A 19 -4.49 35.49 34.44
C THR A 19 -5.93 35.98 34.40
N LEU A 20 -6.76 35.40 33.53
CA LEU A 20 -8.21 35.53 33.55
C LEU A 20 -8.83 34.16 33.80
N ASP A 21 -9.55 34.02 34.91
CA ASP A 21 -10.26 32.78 35.28
C ASP A 21 -11.70 33.12 35.62
N GLU A 22 -12.49 33.35 34.57
CA GLU A 22 -13.85 33.89 34.68
C GLU A 22 -14.84 32.89 34.09
N PHE A 23 -15.58 32.20 34.95
CA PHE A 23 -16.46 31.09 34.57
C PHE A 23 -17.49 31.46 33.49
N TRP A 24 -17.94 32.72 33.47
CA TRP A 24 -18.95 33.20 32.52
C TRP A 24 -18.40 33.33 31.08
N ARG A 25 -17.10 33.20 30.87
CA ARG A 25 -16.49 33.13 29.53
C ARG A 25 -16.62 31.74 28.89
N ASP A 26 -17.01 30.71 29.63
CA ASP A 26 -17.14 29.34 29.11
C ASP A 26 -18.36 29.19 28.19
N ILE A 27 -18.10 28.91 26.92
CA ILE A 27 -19.16 28.68 25.91
C ILE A 27 -20.05 27.47 26.20
N ARG A 28 -19.62 26.54 27.08
CA ARG A 28 -20.37 25.31 27.39
C ARG A 28 -21.36 25.48 28.54
N GLN A 29 -21.33 26.61 29.25
CA GLN A 29 -22.27 26.83 30.35
C GLN A 29 -23.68 27.09 29.82
N LYS A 30 -24.50 26.03 29.81
CA LYS A 30 -25.95 26.13 29.62
C LYS A 30 -26.61 26.19 30.99
N THR A 31 -27.02 27.38 31.42
CA THR A 31 -27.93 27.51 32.56
C THR A 31 -29.37 27.59 32.05
N ASN A 32 -30.27 26.92 32.76
CA ASN A 32 -31.72 26.88 32.48
C ASN A 32 -32.44 28.24 32.70
N HIS A 33 -31.70 29.36 32.78
CA HIS A 33 -32.21 30.70 33.05
C HIS A 33 -31.59 31.73 32.09
N PRO A 34 -32.25 32.04 30.96
CA PRO A 34 -31.73 32.93 29.91
C PRO A 34 -31.64 34.42 30.29
N MET A 35 -31.75 34.80 31.56
CA MET A 35 -31.96 36.19 31.99
C MET A 35 -30.95 36.74 33.00
N ASP A 36 -30.11 35.90 33.64
CA ASP A 36 -29.28 36.35 34.77
C ASP A 36 -27.83 36.72 34.40
N TYR A 37 -27.39 36.47 33.16
CA TYR A 37 -25.98 36.62 32.77
C TYR A 37 -25.70 37.67 31.70
N TYR A 38 -26.65 38.51 31.32
CA TYR A 38 -26.37 39.58 30.36
C TYR A 38 -25.42 40.65 30.90
N GLU A 39 -24.91 40.54 32.12
CA GLU A 39 -24.29 41.64 32.85
C GLU A 39 -22.84 41.99 32.43
N TYR A 40 -22.16 41.13 31.67
CA TYR A 40 -20.72 41.29 31.42
C TYR A 40 -20.44 41.92 30.04
N ASP A 41 -19.55 42.90 30.04
CA ASP A 41 -19.21 43.70 28.87
C ASP A 41 -17.71 44.02 28.89
N ASP A 42 -16.96 43.39 27.98
CA ASP A 42 -15.51 43.55 27.87
C ASP A 42 -15.11 44.93 27.30
N THR A 43 -16.06 45.77 26.88
CA THR A 43 -15.78 47.18 26.55
C THR A 43 -15.48 48.01 27.81
N LEU A 44 -15.98 47.57 28.97
CA LEU A 44 -15.80 48.23 30.26
C LEU A 44 -14.49 47.83 30.96
N VAL A 45 -13.80 46.81 30.45
CA VAL A 45 -12.54 46.31 31.01
C VAL A 45 -11.36 47.13 30.48
N GLU A 46 -10.44 47.52 31.37
CA GLU A 46 -9.17 48.15 30.98
C GLU A 46 -8.12 47.09 30.64
N TRP A 47 -8.00 46.80 29.35
CA TRP A 47 -7.06 45.82 28.81
C TRP A 47 -5.62 46.38 28.78
N SER A 48 -4.69 45.70 29.47
CA SER A 48 -3.26 46.02 29.43
C SER A 48 -2.38 44.76 29.59
N GLY A 49 -1.41 44.60 28.69
CA GLY A 49 -0.49 43.45 28.70
C GLY A 49 -1.02 42.21 27.97
N TRP A 50 -0.45 41.06 28.29
CA TRP A 50 -0.84 39.75 27.77
C TRP A 50 -1.66 38.98 28.80
N TYR A 51 -2.57 38.13 28.34
CA TYR A 51 -3.49 37.39 29.19
C TYR A 51 -3.44 35.89 28.88
N ARG A 52 -3.47 35.06 29.92
CA ARG A 52 -3.70 33.61 29.84
C ARG A 52 -5.10 33.31 30.37
N LEU A 53 -5.84 32.51 29.59
CA LEU A 53 -7.22 32.16 29.89
C LEU A 53 -7.29 30.86 30.69
N TYR A 54 -8.15 30.86 31.70
CA TYR A 54 -8.58 29.71 32.48
C TYR A 54 -10.10 29.76 32.63
N LEU A 55 -10.72 28.61 32.87
CA LEU A 55 -12.11 28.51 33.26
C LEU A 55 -12.23 27.53 34.41
N ASN A 56 -12.66 28.01 35.57
CA ASN A 56 -12.76 27.23 36.81
C ASN A 56 -11.42 26.54 37.16
N GLY A 57 -10.29 27.22 36.94
CA GLY A 57 -8.94 26.70 37.20
C GLY A 57 -8.39 25.73 36.14
N GLU A 58 -9.17 25.36 35.12
CA GLU A 58 -8.69 24.56 33.98
C GLU A 58 -8.10 25.46 32.89
N SER A 59 -7.04 24.99 32.23
CA SER A 59 -6.43 25.72 31.11
C SER A 59 -7.45 25.89 29.98
N ALA A 60 -7.62 27.13 29.52
CA ALA A 60 -8.58 27.48 28.49
C ALA A 60 -7.92 28.23 27.34
N GLN A 61 -8.61 28.26 26.20
CA GLN A 61 -8.24 29.09 25.06
C GLN A 61 -9.47 29.83 24.55
N MET A 62 -9.23 30.92 23.81
CA MET A 62 -10.30 31.67 23.19
C MET A 62 -10.98 30.78 22.14
N SER A 63 -12.29 30.88 21.97
CA SER A 63 -12.98 30.12 20.93
C SER A 63 -12.42 30.53 19.55
N GLU A 64 -12.08 29.56 18.69
CA GLU A 64 -11.83 29.83 17.25
C GLU A 64 -13.11 29.71 16.42
N TRP A 65 -14.25 29.54 17.09
CA TRP A 65 -15.45 29.04 16.47
C TRP A 65 -16.65 29.87 16.85
N CYS A 66 -17.64 29.76 15.97
CA CYS A 66 -18.88 30.49 16.07
C CYS A 66 -19.57 30.30 17.41
N VAL A 67 -19.68 31.39 18.16
CA VAL A 67 -20.47 31.43 19.38
C VAL A 67 -21.87 31.87 19.00
N SER A 68 -22.84 30.96 19.05
CA SER A 68 -24.25 31.31 18.86
C SER A 68 -24.80 32.07 20.07
N ASN A 69 -25.90 32.79 19.87
CA ASN A 69 -26.58 33.68 20.82
C ASN A 69 -26.43 33.24 22.30
N THR A 70 -25.96 34.16 23.16
CA THR A 70 -25.89 34.01 24.64
C THR A 70 -24.93 32.95 25.22
N GLY A 71 -23.89 32.56 24.48
CA GLY A 71 -22.98 31.49 24.91
C GLY A 71 -21.98 31.83 26.02
N CYS A 72 -21.57 33.11 26.22
CA CYS A 72 -20.49 33.43 27.16
C CYS A 72 -20.63 34.82 27.84
N GLY A 73 -21.43 34.94 28.90
CA GLY A 73 -21.47 36.11 29.81
C GLY A 73 -21.90 37.49 29.24
N GLY A 74 -21.93 37.70 27.94
CA GLY A 74 -22.40 38.92 27.28
C GLY A 74 -23.51 38.62 26.28
N GLU A 75 -24.13 39.66 25.72
CA GLU A 75 -25.10 39.51 24.62
C GLU A 75 -24.42 39.13 23.30
N THR A 76 -23.16 39.55 23.11
CA THR A 76 -22.38 39.27 21.89
C THR A 76 -21.11 38.47 22.21
N GLY A 77 -21.08 37.17 21.89
CA GLY A 77 -19.89 36.35 22.06
C GLY A 77 -18.84 36.57 20.96
N LEU A 78 -17.60 36.89 21.34
CA LEU A 78 -16.45 37.10 20.46
C LEU A 78 -15.57 35.85 20.40
N TYR A 79 -15.15 35.51 19.18
CA TYR A 79 -14.26 34.38 18.87
C TYR A 79 -13.24 34.76 17.80
N LEU A 80 -12.18 33.96 17.65
CA LEU A 80 -11.15 34.18 16.63
C LEU A 80 -11.70 33.79 15.25
N GLY A 81 -11.45 34.62 14.24
CA GLY A 81 -11.79 34.37 12.83
C GLY A 81 -10.81 33.42 12.12
N GLY A 82 -10.14 32.53 12.86
CA GLY A 82 -9.16 31.59 12.35
C GLY A 82 -8.46 30.80 13.46
N SER A 83 -7.65 29.81 13.07
CA SER A 83 -6.94 28.93 14.00
C SER A 83 -5.98 29.66 14.95
N HIS A 84 -5.60 29.05 16.06
CA HIS A 84 -4.48 29.51 16.87
C HIS A 84 -3.16 29.26 16.11
N PRO A 85 -2.13 30.09 16.36
CA PRO A 85 -0.80 29.86 15.80
C PRO A 85 -0.15 28.59 16.35
N ARG A 86 0.81 28.02 15.62
CA ARG A 86 1.75 27.02 16.14
C ARG A 86 2.86 27.69 16.94
N VAL A 87 3.58 26.92 17.75
CA VAL A 87 4.72 27.44 18.56
C VAL A 87 5.80 28.08 17.68
N GLU A 88 5.97 27.56 16.46
CA GLU A 88 6.90 28.08 15.45
C GLU A 88 6.48 29.41 14.81
N ASP A 89 5.18 29.75 14.82
CA ASP A 89 4.65 30.95 14.16
C ASP A 89 4.92 32.24 14.96
N GLY A 90 5.33 32.12 16.22
CA GLY A 90 5.56 33.27 17.09
C GLY A 90 4.29 34.06 17.41
N VAL A 91 4.36 35.39 17.39
CA VAL A 91 3.22 36.28 17.69
C VAL A 91 2.45 36.58 16.41
N VAL A 92 1.23 36.07 16.31
CA VAL A 92 0.35 36.23 15.14
C VAL A 92 -0.79 37.18 15.48
N THR A 93 -1.22 37.99 14.50
CA THR A 93 -2.44 38.81 14.63
C THR A 93 -3.62 38.02 14.08
N ARG A 94 -4.68 37.88 14.88
CA ARG A 94 -5.90 37.16 14.50
C ARG A 94 -7.09 38.10 14.53
N GLU A 95 -7.94 37.97 13.52
CA GLU A 95 -9.22 38.67 13.47
C GLU A 95 -10.12 38.15 14.59
N VAL A 96 -10.97 39.04 15.12
CA VAL A 96 -11.99 38.70 16.10
C VAL A 96 -13.34 38.98 15.46
N VAL A 97 -14.23 38.01 15.53
CA VAL A 97 -15.54 38.04 14.88
C VAL A 97 -16.65 37.69 15.88
N ALA A 98 -17.88 38.05 15.51
CA ALA A 98 -19.07 37.80 16.31
C ALA A 98 -20.26 37.40 15.44
N SER A 99 -21.17 36.62 16.03
CA SER A 99 -22.43 36.19 15.43
C SER A 99 -23.55 37.21 15.70
N HIS A 100 -24.58 37.23 14.86
CA HIS A 100 -25.71 38.16 15.02
C HIS A 100 -26.69 37.66 16.10
N ILE A 101 -27.10 38.53 17.04
CA ILE A 101 -27.93 38.20 18.23
C ILE A 101 -29.24 37.43 17.89
N ARG A 102 -29.81 37.62 16.69
CA ARG A 102 -31.06 36.93 16.25
C ARG A 102 -30.87 35.89 15.16
N SER A 103 -29.63 35.52 14.83
CA SER A 103 -29.33 34.59 13.75
C SER A 103 -28.25 33.61 14.17
N ASN A 104 -28.41 32.33 13.82
CA ASN A 104 -27.36 31.32 13.98
C ASN A 104 -26.27 31.43 12.88
N GLN A 105 -26.24 32.56 12.15
CA GLN A 105 -25.24 32.85 11.13
C GLN A 105 -24.00 33.48 11.77
N CYS A 106 -22.88 32.82 11.51
CA CYS A 106 -21.54 33.17 11.95
C CYS A 106 -20.94 34.30 11.10
N ASP A 107 -19.87 34.93 11.58
CA ASP A 107 -19.05 35.92 10.84
C ASP A 107 -19.78 37.21 10.41
N ASN A 108 -20.87 37.57 11.08
CA ASN A 108 -21.67 38.74 10.73
C ASN A 108 -21.00 40.07 11.12
N TYR A 109 -20.20 40.08 12.18
CA TYR A 109 -19.54 41.28 12.67
C TYR A 109 -18.05 41.05 12.93
N ARG A 110 -17.23 42.07 12.66
CA ARG A 110 -15.79 42.09 12.91
C ARG A 110 -15.49 43.07 14.04
N SER A 111 -14.68 42.64 15.00
CA SER A 111 -14.15 43.44 16.10
C SER A 111 -12.67 43.76 15.86
N THR A 112 -12.07 44.49 16.79
CA THR A 112 -10.62 44.76 16.79
C THR A 112 -9.83 43.46 16.82
N SER A 113 -8.91 43.29 15.88
CA SER A 113 -8.01 42.14 15.85
C SER A 113 -7.09 42.11 17.08
N ILE A 114 -6.76 40.92 17.55
CA ILE A 114 -5.89 40.71 18.72
C ILE A 114 -4.59 40.01 18.33
N LYS A 115 -3.58 40.06 19.20
CA LYS A 115 -2.36 39.26 19.03
C LYS A 115 -2.43 37.99 19.86
N VAL A 116 -1.99 36.88 19.30
CA VAL A 116 -2.01 35.55 19.90
C VAL A 116 -0.62 34.92 19.74
N LYS A 117 -0.12 34.26 20.80
CA LYS A 117 1.13 33.49 20.77
C LYS A 117 0.89 32.12 21.39
N ALA A 118 1.37 31.07 20.72
CA ALA A 118 1.43 29.72 21.27
C ALA A 118 2.68 29.54 22.13
N CYS A 119 2.53 28.93 23.30
CA CYS A 119 3.59 28.77 24.27
C CYS A 119 3.94 27.29 24.50
N PRO A 120 5.20 26.96 24.83
CA PRO A 120 5.58 25.60 25.20
C PRO A 120 4.76 25.12 26.41
N GLY A 121 4.11 23.96 26.28
CA GLY A 121 3.20 23.39 27.30
C GLY A 121 1.71 23.47 26.95
N ASP A 122 1.39 23.54 25.65
CA ASP A 122 0.03 23.46 25.08
C ASP A 122 -0.95 24.52 25.62
N TYR A 123 -0.51 25.78 25.69
CA TYR A 123 -1.37 26.91 26.03
C TYR A 123 -1.05 28.15 25.19
N TYR A 124 -1.98 29.10 25.20
CA TYR A 124 -1.91 30.33 24.42
C TYR A 124 -2.00 31.56 25.32
N VAL A 125 -1.36 32.63 24.87
CA VAL A 125 -1.46 33.96 25.48
C VAL A 125 -1.99 34.97 24.48
N TYR A 126 -2.83 35.88 24.96
CA TYR A 126 -3.61 36.81 24.14
C TYR A 126 -3.32 38.24 24.57
N LYS A 127 -3.00 39.10 23.60
CA LYS A 127 -3.00 40.54 23.80
C LYS A 127 -4.40 41.07 23.48
N LEU A 128 -5.31 40.87 24.42
CA LEU A 128 -6.69 41.33 24.33
C LEU A 128 -6.74 42.87 24.36
N VAL A 129 -7.71 43.43 23.66
CA VAL A 129 -7.93 44.89 23.56
C VAL A 129 -9.41 45.19 23.69
N ARG A 130 -9.77 46.46 23.89
CA ARG A 130 -11.17 46.88 23.90
C ARG A 130 -11.86 46.50 22.57
N PRO A 131 -12.97 45.74 22.60
CA PRO A 131 -13.75 45.44 21.40
C PRO A 131 -14.35 46.72 20.76
N ASP A 132 -14.41 46.79 19.43
CA ASP A 132 -14.94 47.94 18.65
C ASP A 132 -16.31 47.64 18.02
N VAL A 133 -17.12 46.81 18.68
CA VAL A 133 -18.37 46.32 18.09
C VAL A 133 -19.52 47.27 18.43
N MET A 134 -20.30 47.69 17.42
CA MET A 134 -21.55 48.45 17.57
C MET A 134 -22.71 47.60 18.15
N THR A 135 -22.41 46.49 18.81
CA THR A 135 -23.39 45.52 19.33
C THR A 135 -23.49 45.62 20.85
N SER A 136 -24.59 45.09 21.40
CA SER A 136 -24.83 45.09 22.84
C SER A 136 -23.86 44.13 23.54
N ARG A 137 -23.11 44.65 24.52
CA ARG A 137 -22.31 43.93 25.53
C ARG A 137 -21.46 42.76 24.99
N PRO A 138 -20.35 43.03 24.29
CA PRO A 138 -19.49 41.98 23.75
C PRO A 138 -18.56 41.36 24.80
N SER A 139 -18.28 40.07 24.66
CA SER A 139 -17.42 39.30 25.56
C SER A 139 -16.51 38.31 24.81
N TYR A 140 -15.23 38.25 25.15
CA TYR A 140 -14.29 37.24 24.66
C TYR A 140 -14.61 35.87 25.25
N CYS A 141 -15.03 34.95 24.38
CA CYS A 141 -15.42 33.60 24.77
C CYS A 141 -14.24 32.65 24.81
N ALA A 142 -14.27 31.73 25.77
CA ALA A 142 -13.24 30.72 25.96
C ALA A 142 -13.85 29.32 26.15
N VAL A 143 -13.01 28.30 26.04
CA VAL A 143 -13.38 26.90 26.20
C VAL A 143 -12.24 26.12 26.84
N THR A 144 -12.56 25.18 27.74
CA THR A 144 -11.55 24.24 28.29
C THR A 144 -11.46 22.99 27.43
N PHE A 145 -10.27 22.43 27.33
CA PHE A 145 -10.07 21.08 26.80
C PHE A 145 -9.55 20.20 27.92
N GLN A 146 -10.27 19.13 28.23
CA GLN A 146 -9.75 18.12 29.13
C GLN A 146 -8.61 17.38 28.42
N SER A 147 -7.41 17.46 29.02
CA SER A 147 -6.29 16.60 28.66
C SER A 147 -6.55 15.21 29.24
N ILE A 148 -7.23 14.35 28.49
CA ILE A 148 -7.43 12.97 28.91
C ILE A 148 -6.08 12.25 28.83
N SER A 149 -5.71 11.58 29.93
CA SER A 149 -4.52 10.75 30.05
C SER A 149 -4.68 9.47 29.23
N GLY A 150 -4.32 9.51 27.94
CA GLY A 150 -4.30 8.35 27.06
C GLY A 150 -4.40 8.75 25.61
N ASP A 151 -3.67 8.08 24.72
CA ASP A 151 -3.81 8.32 23.29
C ASP A 151 -5.21 7.84 22.84
N PRO A 152 -6.06 8.72 22.28
CA PRO A 152 -7.43 8.35 21.89
C PRO A 152 -7.47 7.33 20.77
N CYS A 153 -6.36 7.04 20.09
CA CYS A 153 -6.24 5.90 19.17
C CYS A 153 -6.29 4.55 19.87
N TYR A 154 -6.10 4.47 21.18
CA TYR A 154 -6.19 3.21 21.94
C TYR A 154 -7.29 3.25 23.01
N ASN A 155 -7.99 4.38 23.17
CA ASN A 155 -9.03 4.56 24.17
C ASN A 155 -10.23 5.32 23.56
N TYR A 156 -11.10 4.59 22.86
CA TYR A 156 -12.31 5.10 22.23
C TYR A 156 -13.48 4.10 22.39
N GLU A 157 -14.71 4.60 22.29
CA GLU A 157 -15.92 3.81 22.17
C GLU A 157 -16.23 3.51 20.69
N SER A 158 -16.67 2.30 20.39
CA SER A 158 -17.05 1.90 19.03
C SER A 158 -18.51 2.26 18.76
N LEU A 159 -18.76 3.03 17.70
CA LEU A 159 -20.09 3.50 17.31
C LEU A 159 -20.47 2.93 15.94
N ASP A 160 -21.01 1.71 15.93
CA ASP A 160 -21.58 1.08 14.73
C ASP A 160 -23.06 1.39 14.60
N ARG A 161 -23.37 2.43 13.82
CA ARG A 161 -24.74 2.92 13.63
C ARG A 161 -24.98 3.13 12.14
N PRO A 162 -25.37 2.08 11.40
CA PRO A 162 -25.50 2.12 9.94
C PRO A 162 -26.41 3.23 9.42
N TRP A 163 -27.45 3.59 10.19
CA TRP A 163 -28.39 4.65 9.84
C TRP A 163 -27.74 6.03 9.64
N ARG A 164 -26.51 6.25 10.13
CA ARG A 164 -25.72 7.49 9.95
C ARG A 164 -25.14 7.65 8.55
N ALA A 165 -25.19 6.61 7.72
CA ALA A 165 -24.62 6.67 6.39
C ALA A 165 -25.40 7.63 5.48
N THR A 166 -24.68 8.37 4.65
CA THR A 166 -25.25 9.37 3.72
C THR A 166 -26.15 8.78 2.64
N ASN A 167 -26.18 7.46 2.46
CA ASN A 167 -27.10 6.75 1.57
C ASN A 167 -28.40 6.28 2.25
N GLU A 168 -28.49 6.38 3.58
CA GLU A 168 -29.68 5.99 4.35
C GLU A 168 -30.67 7.17 4.47
N SER A 169 -31.97 6.90 4.35
CA SER A 169 -33.02 7.93 4.41
C SER A 169 -34.36 7.41 4.95
N GLY A 170 -35.17 8.30 5.53
CA GLY A 170 -36.55 8.01 5.95
C GLY A 170 -36.78 7.61 7.43
N GLY A 171 -35.74 7.58 8.26
CA GLY A 171 -35.79 7.02 9.62
C GLY A 171 -36.08 7.99 10.78
N TRP A 172 -35.94 9.31 10.62
CA TRP A 172 -36.11 10.32 11.69
C TRP A 172 -35.46 9.93 13.03
N ILE A 173 -34.20 9.48 12.96
CA ILE A 173 -33.40 9.03 14.11
C ILE A 173 -32.55 10.20 14.58
N CYS A 174 -32.81 10.70 15.79
CA CYS A 174 -32.19 11.91 16.32
C CYS A 174 -31.21 11.59 17.46
N GLU A 175 -30.13 12.37 17.58
CA GLU A 175 -29.10 12.21 18.62
C GLU A 175 -29.38 12.98 19.92
N GLU A 176 -30.57 13.59 20.07
CA GLU A 176 -30.91 14.45 21.21
C GLU A 176 -30.82 13.74 22.58
N SER A 177 -31.08 12.43 22.62
CA SER A 177 -31.03 11.61 23.84
C SER A 177 -29.71 10.86 24.04
N PHE A 178 -28.73 11.03 23.15
CA PHE A 178 -27.44 10.34 23.25
C PHE A 178 -26.49 11.13 24.17
N SER A 179 -25.92 10.45 25.17
CA SER A 179 -24.96 11.05 26.09
C SER A 179 -23.56 10.95 25.48
N TRP A 180 -23.06 12.06 24.94
CA TRP A 180 -21.71 12.15 24.39
C TRP A 180 -20.67 12.30 25.50
N ASN A 181 -19.74 11.38 25.59
CA ASN A 181 -18.60 11.45 26.50
C ASN A 181 -17.41 10.65 25.97
N GLY A 182 -16.31 11.33 25.70
CA GLY A 182 -15.06 10.72 25.24
C GLY A 182 -14.93 10.61 23.73
N TRP A 183 -14.00 9.75 23.29
CA TRP A 183 -13.63 9.56 21.89
C TRP A 183 -14.39 8.40 21.28
N TYR A 184 -14.82 8.55 20.04
CA TYR A 184 -15.60 7.58 19.29
C TYR A 184 -14.89 7.16 18.00
N ARG A 185 -14.97 5.88 17.66
CA ARG A 185 -14.63 5.37 16.33
C ARG A 185 -15.90 4.96 15.61
N LEU A 186 -16.11 5.49 14.42
CA LEU A 186 -17.32 5.27 13.64
C LEU A 186 -17.20 3.98 12.82
N PHE A 187 -18.29 3.22 12.79
CA PHE A 187 -18.41 2.01 11.99
C PHE A 187 -19.74 1.98 11.21
N ASN A 188 -19.76 1.20 10.14
CA ASN A 188 -20.96 0.85 9.39
C ASN A 188 -20.94 -0.66 9.09
N TYR A 189 -21.79 -1.42 9.78
CA TYR A 189 -21.83 -2.89 9.75
C TYR A 189 -20.45 -3.51 10.02
N GLY A 190 -19.81 -3.12 11.13
CA GLY A 190 -18.45 -3.55 11.51
C GLY A 190 -17.30 -2.93 10.70
N MET A 191 -17.59 -2.32 9.54
CA MET A 191 -16.56 -1.71 8.69
C MET A 191 -16.18 -0.31 9.16
N ASN A 192 -14.89 0.02 9.09
CA ASN A 192 -14.41 1.37 9.33
C ASN A 192 -15.08 2.37 8.41
N ILE A 193 -15.51 3.49 8.97
CA ILE A 193 -16.05 4.61 8.22
C ILE A 193 -15.62 5.91 8.86
N GLN A 194 -15.66 6.99 8.08
CA GLN A 194 -15.33 8.34 8.54
C GLN A 194 -16.52 9.27 8.36
N MET A 195 -16.51 10.39 9.07
CA MET A 195 -17.51 11.43 8.84
C MET A 195 -17.43 11.92 7.40
N ALA A 196 -18.54 12.35 6.82
CA ALA A 196 -18.49 12.99 5.52
C ALA A 196 -17.67 14.30 5.60
N GLU A 197 -16.84 14.58 4.60
CA GLU A 197 -16.15 15.89 4.44
C GLU A 197 -16.89 16.81 3.48
N THR A 198 -17.87 16.27 2.76
CA THR A 198 -18.60 16.95 1.70
C THR A 198 -20.04 17.17 2.09
N CYS A 199 -20.68 18.09 1.37
CA CYS A 199 -22.06 18.44 1.59
C CYS A 199 -22.97 17.22 1.58
N VAL A 200 -23.77 17.07 2.63
CA VAL A 200 -24.74 15.98 2.71
C VAL A 200 -26.10 16.46 2.20
N ASN A 201 -26.71 15.66 1.32
CA ASN A 201 -28.04 15.96 0.78
C ASN A 201 -29.10 15.91 1.89
N SER A 202 -30.16 16.71 1.73
CA SER A 202 -31.31 16.70 2.65
C SER A 202 -31.90 15.29 2.79
N TYR A 203 -32.38 14.96 4.00
CA TYR A 203 -32.95 13.65 4.38
C TYR A 203 -32.00 12.44 4.35
N SER A 204 -30.69 12.67 4.22
CA SER A 204 -29.69 11.63 4.36
C SER A 204 -29.37 11.36 5.83
N CYS A 205 -28.75 10.21 6.11
CA CYS A 205 -28.32 9.82 7.46
C CYS A 205 -29.48 9.74 8.46
N ASN A 206 -30.72 9.55 7.97
CA ASN A 206 -31.94 9.46 8.76
C ASN A 206 -32.22 10.62 9.73
N THR A 207 -31.66 11.82 9.52
CA THR A 207 -31.80 12.99 10.41
C THR A 207 -32.40 14.19 9.68
N ASP A 208 -32.94 15.18 10.42
CA ASP A 208 -33.35 16.48 9.86
C ASP A 208 -32.16 17.37 9.55
N TYR A 209 -31.26 17.45 10.54
CA TYR A 209 -30.01 18.19 10.46
C TYR A 209 -28.87 17.21 10.26
N ASN A 210 -28.48 17.05 9.00
CA ASN A 210 -27.33 16.24 8.60
C ASN A 210 -26.04 17.01 8.92
N LEU A 211 -25.13 16.38 9.67
CA LEU A 211 -23.89 17.00 10.15
C LEU A 211 -22.67 16.37 9.48
N TRP A 212 -21.76 17.18 8.95
CA TRP A 212 -20.53 16.71 8.30
C TRP A 212 -19.33 17.62 8.63
N LEU A 213 -18.12 17.12 8.43
CA LEU A 213 -16.89 17.88 8.67
C LEU A 213 -16.71 18.99 7.62
N ASN A 214 -16.38 20.19 8.10
CA ASN A 214 -15.98 21.30 7.24
C ASN A 214 -14.47 21.26 7.00
N GLY A 215 -14.03 20.52 5.97
CA GLY A 215 -12.63 20.37 5.58
C GLY A 215 -12.08 18.95 5.69
N PRO A 216 -10.85 18.69 5.19
CA PRO A 216 -10.32 17.35 4.98
C PRO A 216 -9.82 16.70 6.28
N HIS A 217 -9.98 15.41 6.57
CA HIS A 217 -9.47 14.80 7.81
C HIS A 217 -7.96 15.07 8.05
N PRO A 218 -7.49 15.13 9.31
CA PRO A 218 -6.07 15.31 9.65
C PRO A 218 -5.17 14.19 9.10
N GLN A 219 -3.88 14.47 8.94
CA GLN A 219 -2.84 13.46 8.78
C GLN A 219 -2.31 12.96 10.14
N ILE A 220 -1.60 11.82 10.17
CA ILE A 220 -1.04 11.26 11.41
C ILE A 220 -0.13 12.26 12.13
N GLU A 221 0.62 13.05 11.36
CA GLU A 221 1.53 14.09 11.87
C GLU A 221 0.81 15.30 12.49
N ASP A 222 -0.45 15.55 12.12
CA ASP A 222 -1.23 16.68 12.64
C ASP A 222 -1.71 16.45 14.09
N GLY A 223 -1.67 15.20 14.58
CA GLY A 223 -2.13 14.85 15.91
C GLY A 223 -3.64 15.07 16.09
N VAL A 224 -4.02 15.60 17.27
CA VAL A 224 -5.42 15.95 17.56
C VAL A 224 -5.71 17.32 16.96
N VAL A 225 -6.60 17.37 15.98
CA VAL A 225 -7.06 18.63 15.37
C VAL A 225 -8.51 18.90 15.75
N THR A 226 -8.89 20.18 15.85
CA THR A 226 -10.29 20.57 15.99
C THR A 226 -10.87 20.88 14.62
N ARG A 227 -12.09 20.41 14.34
CA ARG A 227 -12.79 20.62 13.07
C ARG A 227 -14.18 21.19 13.28
N GLU A 228 -14.49 22.21 12.48
CA GLU A 228 -15.84 22.73 12.35
C GLU A 228 -16.77 21.67 11.75
N VAL A 229 -18.02 21.69 12.19
CA VAL A 229 -19.07 20.81 11.68
C VAL A 229 -20.14 21.66 11.03
N CYS A 230 -20.37 21.41 9.75
CA CYS A 230 -21.45 22.01 8.99
C CYS A 230 -22.73 21.20 9.18
N ALA A 231 -23.87 21.89 9.25
CA ALA A 231 -25.19 21.27 9.25
C ALA A 231 -26.03 21.78 8.08
N GLY A 232 -26.68 20.85 7.40
CA GLY A 232 -27.64 21.09 6.34
C GLY A 232 -29.06 20.87 6.85
N PHE A 233 -30.02 21.60 6.28
CA PHE A 233 -31.45 21.42 6.57
C PHE A 233 -32.24 21.50 5.25
N TYR A 234 -33.47 20.97 5.24
CA TYR A 234 -34.31 20.81 4.06
C TYR A 234 -34.52 22.10 3.21
N TRP A 235 -34.39 23.29 3.80
CA TRP A 235 -34.56 24.58 3.12
C TRP A 235 -33.25 25.37 2.92
N GLY A 236 -32.11 24.86 3.37
CA GLY A 236 -30.84 25.57 3.42
C GLY A 236 -29.89 25.26 2.26
N SER A 237 -29.01 26.20 1.93
CA SER A 237 -27.82 25.91 1.12
C SER A 237 -26.84 25.01 1.88
N CYS A 238 -25.81 24.51 1.19
CA CYS A 238 -24.75 23.75 1.85
C CYS A 238 -24.12 24.54 3.02
N CYS A 239 -23.93 23.87 4.16
CA CYS A 239 -23.38 24.47 5.39
C CYS A 239 -24.14 25.72 5.86
N HIS A 240 -25.48 25.64 5.86
CA HIS A 240 -26.31 26.77 6.30
C HIS A 240 -26.20 27.03 7.80
N TYR A 241 -26.01 25.99 8.60
CA TYR A 241 -25.73 26.09 10.03
C TYR A 241 -24.37 25.50 10.34
N LYS A 242 -23.75 25.97 11.42
CA LYS A 242 -22.56 25.37 12.01
C LYS A 242 -22.89 24.95 13.43
N THR A 243 -22.39 23.80 13.87
CA THR A 243 -22.54 23.33 15.26
C THR A 243 -21.24 23.47 16.04
N ASP A 244 -21.29 23.09 17.31
CA ASP A 244 -20.09 22.90 18.12
C ASP A 244 -19.08 22.02 17.37
N PRO A 245 -17.81 22.45 17.26
CA PRO A 245 -16.79 21.69 16.57
C PRO A 245 -16.40 20.47 17.38
N ILE A 246 -15.77 19.53 16.69
CA ILE A 246 -15.34 18.25 17.26
C ILE A 246 -13.83 18.12 17.16
N ARG A 247 -13.22 17.36 18.06
CA ARG A 247 -11.81 16.97 17.91
C ARG A 247 -11.73 15.70 17.08
N VAL A 248 -10.77 15.64 16.17
CA VAL A 248 -10.51 14.51 15.28
C VAL A 248 -9.03 14.18 15.35
N LYS A 249 -8.69 12.89 15.43
CA LYS A 249 -7.30 12.43 15.35
C LYS A 249 -7.18 11.30 14.33
N ALA A 250 -6.15 11.39 13.49
CA ALA A 250 -5.75 10.29 12.62
C ALA A 250 -4.91 9.28 13.39
N CYS A 251 -5.24 7.99 13.26
CA CYS A 251 -4.62 6.93 14.05
C CYS A 251 -3.78 5.96 13.21
N PRO A 252 -2.71 5.36 13.80
CA PRO A 252 -2.01 4.25 13.18
C PRO A 252 -2.98 3.10 12.90
N GLY A 253 -3.13 2.69 11.64
CA GLY A 253 -4.14 1.72 11.20
C GLY A 253 -5.24 2.31 10.29
N ASN A 254 -5.07 3.55 9.81
CA ASN A 254 -5.92 4.16 8.79
C ASN A 254 -7.40 4.27 9.21
N TYR A 255 -7.61 4.83 10.41
CA TYR A 255 -8.93 5.21 10.92
C TYR A 255 -8.82 6.51 11.70
N TYR A 256 -9.98 7.10 11.97
CA TYR A 256 -10.10 8.34 12.72
C TYR A 256 -10.91 8.10 13.99
N VAL A 257 -10.54 8.83 15.03
CA VAL A 257 -11.31 8.93 16.27
C VAL A 257 -11.81 10.35 16.41
N TYR A 258 -13.03 10.49 16.93
CA TYR A 258 -13.77 11.74 17.02
C TYR A 258 -14.23 11.95 18.44
N GLU A 259 -13.91 13.08 19.03
CA GLU A 259 -14.59 13.54 20.24
C GLU A 259 -15.85 14.30 19.80
N LEU A 260 -16.93 13.54 19.63
CA LEU A 260 -18.23 14.05 19.21
C LEU A 260 -18.96 14.67 20.40
N VAL A 261 -19.75 15.70 20.14
CA VAL A 261 -20.50 16.46 21.16
C VAL A 261 -21.98 16.54 20.79
N ASN A 262 -22.84 16.95 21.72
CA ASN A 262 -24.26 17.10 21.39
C ASN A 262 -24.45 18.31 20.45
N PRO A 263 -24.97 18.15 19.22
CA PRO A 263 -24.95 19.19 18.20
C PRO A 263 -25.88 20.40 18.45
N GLN A 264 -26.76 20.35 19.46
CA GLN A 264 -27.69 21.44 19.84
C GLN A 264 -28.68 21.92 18.76
N LEU A 265 -28.71 21.26 17.61
CA LEU A 265 -29.74 21.41 16.58
C LEU A 265 -30.69 20.24 16.72
N GLY A 266 -32.01 20.47 16.60
CA GLY A 266 -33.10 19.52 16.90
C GLY A 266 -32.84 18.05 16.50
N CYS A 267 -33.56 17.51 15.52
CA CYS A 267 -33.29 16.14 15.07
C CYS A 267 -32.00 16.07 14.24
N SER A 268 -30.84 16.06 14.89
CA SER A 268 -29.52 16.10 14.24
C SER A 268 -28.72 14.79 14.40
N GLY A 269 -27.80 14.53 13.47
CA GLY A 269 -26.85 13.44 13.62
C GLY A 269 -25.64 13.53 12.68
N TYR A 270 -24.47 13.11 13.21
CA TYR A 270 -23.20 13.04 12.49
C TYR A 270 -23.26 12.00 11.38
N CYS A 271 -23.17 12.48 10.15
CA CYS A 271 -23.23 11.70 8.93
C CYS A 271 -21.88 11.07 8.60
N THR A 272 -21.92 9.81 8.15
CA THR A 272 -20.77 9.09 7.66
C THR A 272 -20.76 9.03 6.13
N GLY A 273 -19.59 9.20 5.53
CA GLY A 273 -19.43 9.20 4.08
C GLY A 273 -19.77 7.85 3.47
N THR A 274 -20.16 7.81 2.19
CA THR A 274 -20.17 6.54 1.44
C THR A 274 -18.71 6.10 1.26
N ASN A 275 -18.39 4.87 1.66
CA ASN A 275 -17.04 4.29 1.53
C ASN A 275 -16.53 4.41 0.09
N ASP A 276 -15.77 5.47 -0.20
CA ASP A 276 -15.00 5.63 -1.42
C ASP A 276 -13.71 6.40 -1.11
N PHE A 277 -12.57 5.71 -1.32
CA PHE A 277 -11.17 6.16 -1.26
C PHE A 277 -10.49 6.38 0.11
N ASN A 278 -10.10 5.27 0.77
CA ASN A 278 -8.68 4.93 1.10
C ASN A 278 -8.57 3.57 1.85
N TYR A 279 -9.54 2.66 1.70
CA TYR A 279 -9.48 1.33 2.32
C TYR A 279 -8.75 0.37 1.38
N ASP A 280 -7.43 0.25 1.54
CA ASP A 280 -6.68 -0.83 0.91
C ASP A 280 -6.68 -2.06 1.84
N PRO A 281 -7.37 -3.16 1.49
CA PRO A 281 -7.36 -4.37 2.30
C PRO A 281 -5.98 -5.03 2.40
N CYS A 282 -4.99 -4.61 1.60
CA CYS A 282 -3.59 -5.01 1.76
C CYS A 282 -2.91 -4.36 2.98
N ASN A 283 -3.44 -3.24 3.48
CA ASN A 283 -2.91 -2.55 4.65
C ASN A 283 -3.80 -2.69 5.89
N ASN A 284 -5.02 -3.22 5.72
CA ASN A 284 -6.01 -3.36 6.78
C ASN A 284 -6.76 -4.69 6.65
N TYR A 285 -6.22 -5.73 7.28
CA TYR A 285 -6.76 -7.08 7.28
C TYR A 285 -6.63 -7.73 8.67
N ASN A 286 -7.50 -8.69 8.94
CA ASN A 286 -7.44 -9.61 10.06
C ASN A 286 -6.50 -10.78 9.75
N ILE A 287 -5.88 -11.36 10.78
CA ILE A 287 -4.98 -12.51 10.62
C ILE A 287 -5.72 -13.80 10.95
N LEU A 288 -5.62 -14.77 10.06
CA LEU A 288 -6.01 -16.16 10.31
C LEU A 288 -4.78 -17.04 10.28
N ASP A 289 -4.34 -17.46 11.46
CA ASP A 289 -3.19 -18.36 11.64
C ASP A 289 -3.64 -19.59 12.42
N ASN A 290 -4.29 -20.52 11.72
CA ASN A 290 -4.80 -21.74 12.33
C ASN A 290 -4.16 -22.95 11.66
N TYR A 291 -3.30 -23.66 12.39
CA TYR A 291 -2.58 -24.83 11.87
C TYR A 291 -3.51 -25.84 11.20
N TRP A 292 -4.71 -26.05 11.76
CA TRP A 292 -5.68 -27.03 11.29
C TRP A 292 -6.20 -26.74 9.87
N ARG A 293 -6.15 -25.48 9.39
CA ARG A 293 -6.54 -25.08 8.03
C ARG A 293 -5.60 -25.59 6.93
N SER A 294 -4.44 -26.12 7.31
CA SER A 294 -3.44 -26.64 6.37
C SER A 294 -4.00 -27.78 5.51
N THR A 295 -3.74 -27.73 4.21
CA THR A 295 -4.06 -28.81 3.26
C THR A 295 -3.31 -30.11 3.55
N PHE A 296 -2.28 -30.09 4.40
CA PHE A 296 -1.54 -31.28 4.83
C PHE A 296 -2.20 -32.01 6.01
N ASN A 297 -3.19 -31.41 6.67
CA ASN A 297 -3.96 -32.07 7.71
C ASN A 297 -5.07 -32.92 7.10
N TYR A 298 -4.74 -34.18 6.82
CA TYR A 298 -5.66 -35.19 6.30
C TYR A 298 -5.95 -36.25 7.37
N TRP A 299 -7.21 -36.51 7.72
CA TRP A 299 -7.54 -37.49 8.76
C TRP A 299 -8.77 -38.35 8.47
N SER A 300 -8.70 -39.61 8.89
CA SER A 300 -9.82 -40.55 8.79
C SER A 300 -10.95 -40.18 9.76
N MET A 301 -12.17 -40.53 9.37
CA MET A 301 -13.48 -40.31 10.00
C MET A 301 -13.63 -40.63 11.51
N TYR A 302 -12.57 -41.02 12.22
CA TYR A 302 -12.57 -41.47 13.62
C TYR A 302 -11.64 -40.68 14.57
N GLY A 303 -11.03 -39.57 14.13
CA GLY A 303 -10.20 -38.70 14.96
C GLY A 303 -10.88 -37.40 15.39
N TYR A 304 -10.64 -36.99 16.65
CA TYR A 304 -11.23 -35.86 17.37
C TYR A 304 -10.89 -34.44 16.84
N ILE A 305 -10.78 -34.23 15.52
CA ILE A 305 -10.40 -32.92 14.95
C ILE A 305 -11.44 -32.35 13.96
N SER A 306 -12.42 -33.14 13.49
CA SER A 306 -13.44 -32.72 12.51
C SER A 306 -14.54 -31.79 13.06
N ASP A 307 -14.22 -30.99 14.06
CA ASP A 307 -15.17 -30.10 14.74
C ASP A 307 -15.13 -28.67 14.19
N GLN A 308 -14.24 -28.38 13.23
CA GLN A 308 -14.09 -27.05 12.66
C GLN A 308 -15.11 -26.81 11.57
N ASP A 309 -15.78 -25.66 11.68
CA ASP A 309 -16.93 -25.32 10.87
C ASP A 309 -16.97 -23.79 10.73
N ASP A 310 -16.53 -23.31 9.57
CA ASP A 310 -16.47 -21.88 9.26
C ASP A 310 -17.87 -21.25 9.09
N THR A 311 -18.96 -22.04 9.13
CA THR A 311 -20.32 -21.47 9.23
C THR A 311 -20.60 -20.83 10.58
N ARG A 312 -19.85 -21.24 11.62
CA ARG A 312 -19.98 -20.73 13.00
C ARG A 312 -19.13 -19.50 13.26
N VAL A 313 -18.24 -19.15 12.33
CA VAL A 313 -17.38 -17.98 12.42
C VAL A 313 -18.18 -16.75 11.94
N GLU A 314 -18.03 -15.65 12.67
CA GLU A 314 -18.49 -14.35 12.24
C GLU A 314 -17.41 -13.70 11.38
N TRP A 315 -17.71 -13.58 10.08
CA TRP A 315 -16.79 -13.05 9.08
C TRP A 315 -17.03 -11.55 8.91
N ASP A 316 -16.02 -10.74 9.25
CA ASP A 316 -16.04 -9.29 9.09
C ASP A 316 -14.69 -8.78 8.56
N GLY A 317 -14.75 -7.98 7.51
CA GLY A 317 -13.57 -7.43 6.84
C GLY A 317 -12.78 -8.41 5.98
N TRP A 318 -11.51 -8.07 5.76
CA TRP A 318 -10.55 -8.82 4.95
C TRP A 318 -9.60 -9.62 5.83
N TYR A 319 -9.12 -10.75 5.32
CA TYR A 319 -8.30 -11.68 6.06
C TYR A 319 -7.03 -12.05 5.29
N ARG A 320 -5.92 -12.18 6.01
CA ARG A 320 -4.68 -12.76 5.52
C ARG A 320 -4.44 -14.11 6.18
N LEU A 321 -4.13 -15.11 5.35
CA LEU A 321 -3.90 -16.48 5.79
C LEU A 321 -2.44 -16.72 6.17
N PHE A 322 -2.25 -17.45 7.27
CA PHE A 322 -0.99 -18.00 7.72
C PHE A 322 -1.21 -19.44 8.21
N ILE A 323 -0.12 -20.21 8.21
CA ILE A 323 -0.05 -21.52 8.86
C ILE A 323 1.22 -21.54 9.71
N ASP A 324 1.05 -21.59 11.03
CA ASP A 324 2.12 -21.58 12.03
C ASP A 324 3.10 -20.42 11.79
N GLY A 325 2.56 -19.22 11.58
CA GLY A 325 3.31 -17.99 11.31
C GLY A 325 3.90 -17.87 9.90
N SER A 326 3.81 -18.91 9.06
CA SER A 326 4.27 -18.88 7.67
C SER A 326 3.19 -18.33 6.76
N SER A 327 3.56 -17.46 5.81
CA SER A 327 2.60 -16.88 4.84
C SER A 327 1.91 -17.99 4.06
N ALA A 328 0.59 -17.94 3.99
CA ALA A 328 -0.24 -18.93 3.32
C ALA A 328 -1.24 -18.26 2.37
N GLN A 329 -1.80 -19.07 1.48
CA GLN A 329 -2.85 -18.68 0.56
C GLN A 329 -3.87 -19.80 0.42
N MET A 330 -5.05 -19.51 -0.12
CA MET A 330 -6.00 -20.57 -0.45
C MET A 330 -5.45 -21.46 -1.58
N PRO A 331 -5.78 -22.76 -1.61
CA PRO A 331 -5.44 -23.61 -2.73
C PRO A 331 -6.30 -23.27 -3.97
N GLU A 332 -5.68 -23.31 -5.16
CA GLU A 332 -6.34 -23.12 -6.46
C GLU A 332 -6.73 -24.45 -7.13
N TRP A 333 -6.67 -25.54 -6.38
CA TRP A 333 -6.92 -26.89 -6.88
C TRP A 333 -7.80 -27.67 -5.92
N CYS A 334 -8.39 -28.73 -6.46
CA CYS A 334 -9.24 -29.60 -5.69
C CYS A 334 -8.49 -30.23 -4.50
N ILE A 335 -9.08 -30.06 -3.31
CA ILE A 335 -8.61 -30.68 -2.08
C ILE A 335 -9.54 -31.84 -1.73
N SER A 336 -8.98 -32.92 -1.20
CA SER A 336 -9.78 -34.06 -0.73
C SER A 336 -10.73 -33.62 0.38
N TYR A 337 -11.94 -34.20 0.40
CA TYR A 337 -12.83 -34.11 1.56
C TYR A 337 -12.10 -34.58 2.84
N MET A 338 -12.48 -34.05 4.00
CA MET A 338 -11.80 -34.27 5.29
C MET A 338 -10.35 -33.74 5.39
N SER A 339 -9.99 -32.73 4.59
CA SER A 339 -8.75 -31.98 4.77
C SER A 339 -9.03 -30.63 5.45
N CYS A 340 -7.98 -29.99 5.99
CA CYS A 340 -8.07 -28.63 6.57
C CYS A 340 -8.93 -28.53 7.83
N GLY A 341 -9.11 -29.63 8.58
CA GLY A 341 -9.81 -29.66 9.88
C GLY A 341 -11.35 -29.69 9.83
N GLY A 342 -11.95 -29.55 8.64
CA GLY A 342 -13.40 -29.67 8.42
C GLY A 342 -13.80 -30.95 7.70
N SER A 343 -15.12 -31.16 7.54
CA SER A 343 -15.63 -32.27 6.71
C SER A 343 -15.53 -31.96 5.22
N VAL A 344 -15.76 -30.69 4.85
CA VAL A 344 -15.64 -30.20 3.47
C VAL A 344 -14.55 -29.15 3.38
N SER A 345 -13.57 -29.43 2.53
CA SER A 345 -12.40 -28.58 2.27
C SER A 345 -12.73 -27.60 1.14
N LEU A 346 -12.74 -26.30 1.44
CA LEU A 346 -13.05 -25.24 0.48
C LEU A 346 -11.78 -24.68 -0.19
N TRP A 347 -11.86 -24.47 -1.50
CA TRP A 347 -10.76 -24.00 -2.34
C TRP A 347 -11.23 -23.04 -3.44
N LEU A 348 -10.30 -22.31 -4.06
CA LEU A 348 -10.58 -21.30 -5.09
C LEU A 348 -10.78 -21.93 -6.47
N GLY A 349 -11.94 -21.69 -7.08
CA GLY A 349 -12.29 -22.21 -8.39
C GLY A 349 -11.50 -21.67 -9.59
N SER A 350 -10.63 -20.69 -9.39
CA SER A 350 -9.78 -20.12 -10.42
C SER A 350 -8.51 -19.51 -9.80
N SER A 351 -7.53 -19.17 -10.64
CA SER A 351 -6.25 -18.63 -10.18
C SER A 351 -6.40 -17.35 -9.37
N HIS A 352 -5.46 -17.06 -8.47
CA HIS A 352 -5.42 -15.78 -7.78
C HIS A 352 -5.27 -14.61 -8.77
N PRO A 353 -5.76 -13.40 -8.44
CA PRO A 353 -5.54 -12.18 -9.22
C PRO A 353 -4.05 -11.82 -9.31
N ARG A 354 -3.71 -11.03 -10.34
CA ARG A 354 -2.46 -10.27 -10.41
C ARG A 354 -2.63 -8.92 -9.71
N LEU A 355 -1.52 -8.22 -9.44
CA LEU A 355 -1.55 -6.88 -8.82
C LEU A 355 -2.40 -5.87 -9.62
N GLU A 356 -2.38 -5.99 -10.95
CA GLU A 356 -3.15 -5.15 -11.88
C GLU A 356 -4.66 -5.41 -11.85
N ASP A 357 -5.08 -6.60 -11.44
CA ASP A 357 -6.51 -6.99 -11.45
C ASP A 357 -7.31 -6.36 -10.29
N GLY A 358 -6.62 -5.82 -9.28
CA GLY A 358 -7.26 -5.24 -8.10
C GLY A 358 -8.07 -6.27 -7.30
N VAL A 359 -9.28 -5.89 -6.87
CA VAL A 359 -10.21 -6.77 -6.15
C VAL A 359 -11.02 -7.58 -7.16
N VAL A 360 -10.89 -8.90 -7.10
CA VAL A 360 -11.64 -9.83 -7.97
C VAL A 360 -12.54 -10.74 -7.14
N THR A 361 -13.65 -11.16 -7.73
CA THR A 361 -14.55 -12.17 -7.13
C THR A 361 -14.18 -13.55 -7.65
N ARG A 362 -14.09 -14.54 -6.74
CA ARG A 362 -13.71 -15.91 -7.06
C ARG A 362 -14.73 -16.89 -6.50
N GLU A 363 -15.10 -17.85 -7.34
CA GLU A 363 -15.97 -18.97 -6.98
C GLU A 363 -15.28 -19.89 -5.98
N ILE A 364 -16.04 -20.43 -5.03
CA ILE A 364 -15.54 -21.34 -4.01
C ILE A 364 -16.21 -22.71 -4.15
N TYR A 365 -15.39 -23.74 -4.17
CA TYR A 365 -15.81 -25.12 -4.34
C TYR A 365 -15.39 -25.99 -3.16
N GLY A 366 -16.15 -27.05 -2.92
CA GLY A 366 -15.87 -28.06 -1.90
C GLY A 366 -16.04 -29.48 -2.43
N SER A 367 -15.31 -30.42 -1.84
CA SER A 367 -15.27 -31.82 -2.30
C SER A 367 -16.10 -32.76 -1.43
N HIS A 368 -16.56 -33.89 -1.99
CA HIS A 368 -17.31 -34.93 -1.28
C HIS A 368 -16.91 -36.34 -1.72
N TYR A 369 -16.42 -37.18 -0.80
CA TYR A 369 -16.05 -38.59 -1.05
C TYR A 369 -15.24 -38.85 -2.34
N GLY A 370 -14.36 -37.90 -2.73
CA GLY A 370 -13.53 -37.98 -3.94
C GLY A 370 -14.05 -37.20 -5.16
N LEU A 371 -15.28 -36.68 -5.11
CA LEU A 371 -15.81 -35.79 -6.13
C LEU A 371 -15.38 -34.35 -5.87
N CYS A 372 -14.54 -33.83 -6.76
CA CYS A 372 -14.15 -32.42 -6.81
C CYS A 372 -15.33 -31.53 -7.19
N SER A 373 -15.38 -30.34 -6.60
CA SER A 373 -16.40 -29.32 -6.90
C SER A 373 -17.84 -29.79 -6.74
N TYR A 374 -18.06 -30.78 -5.87
CA TYR A 374 -19.40 -31.29 -5.57
C TYR A 374 -20.25 -30.22 -4.87
N TYR A 375 -19.67 -29.51 -3.92
CA TYR A 375 -20.28 -28.38 -3.24
C TYR A 375 -19.82 -27.06 -3.87
N ARG A 376 -20.74 -26.10 -3.92
CA ARG A 376 -20.45 -24.70 -4.29
C ARG A 376 -20.89 -23.81 -3.13
N SER A 377 -19.97 -22.99 -2.64
CA SER A 377 -20.24 -21.98 -1.61
C SER A 377 -20.50 -20.63 -2.28
N GLU A 378 -20.93 -19.65 -1.50
CA GLU A 378 -20.93 -18.25 -1.93
C GLU A 378 -19.52 -17.82 -2.36
N PRO A 379 -19.40 -17.02 -3.44
CA PRO A 379 -18.11 -16.53 -3.89
C PRO A 379 -17.53 -15.55 -2.88
N ILE A 380 -16.20 -15.42 -2.91
CA ILE A 380 -15.45 -14.49 -2.05
C ILE A 380 -14.71 -13.45 -2.89
N GLN A 381 -14.32 -12.35 -2.25
CA GLN A 381 -13.43 -11.38 -2.89
C GLN A 381 -11.96 -11.67 -2.54
N VAL A 382 -11.07 -11.51 -3.50
CA VAL A 382 -9.63 -11.74 -3.37
C VAL A 382 -8.88 -10.56 -3.97
N LYS A 383 -7.83 -10.09 -3.30
CA LYS A 383 -6.94 -9.04 -3.81
C LYS A 383 -5.49 -9.48 -3.70
N ALA A 384 -4.70 -9.24 -4.75
CA ALA A 384 -3.26 -9.40 -4.72
C ALA A 384 -2.58 -8.16 -4.11
N CYS A 385 -1.58 -8.39 -3.26
CA CYS A 385 -0.90 -7.34 -2.53
C CYS A 385 0.60 -7.30 -2.82
N LEU A 386 1.18 -6.10 -2.72
CA LEU A 386 2.62 -5.89 -2.83
C LEU A 386 3.34 -6.72 -1.75
N GLY A 387 4.31 -7.55 -2.16
CA GLY A 387 4.96 -8.52 -1.28
C GLY A 387 4.52 -9.98 -1.51
N ASN A 388 3.86 -10.28 -2.62
CA ASN A 388 3.48 -11.63 -3.07
C ASN A 388 2.60 -12.39 -2.06
N TYR A 389 1.57 -11.72 -1.57
CA TYR A 389 0.52 -12.35 -0.76
C TYR A 389 -0.86 -11.87 -1.19
N TYR A 390 -1.87 -12.57 -0.70
CA TYR A 390 -3.27 -12.31 -1.01
C TYR A 390 -4.05 -12.04 0.25
N VAL A 391 -5.08 -11.21 0.11
CA VAL A 391 -6.09 -10.98 1.15
C VAL A 391 -7.45 -11.42 0.62
N TYR A 392 -8.28 -11.94 1.53
CA TYR A 392 -9.54 -12.59 1.23
C TYR A 392 -10.67 -11.97 2.03
N LYS A 393 -11.75 -11.58 1.37
CA LYS A 393 -12.99 -11.21 2.03
C LYS A 393 -13.87 -12.45 2.13
N PHE A 394 -13.65 -13.23 3.17
CA PHE A 394 -14.42 -14.44 3.42
C PHE A 394 -15.87 -14.12 3.75
N THR A 395 -16.77 -14.99 3.30
CA THR A 395 -18.20 -14.93 3.60
C THR A 395 -18.59 -16.21 4.34
N ARG A 396 -19.68 -16.15 5.11
CA ARG A 396 -20.20 -17.36 5.76
C ARG A 396 -20.54 -18.41 4.70
N PRO A 397 -19.94 -19.61 4.76
CA PRO A 397 -20.25 -20.67 3.80
C PRO A 397 -21.72 -21.10 3.85
N THR A 398 -22.23 -21.65 2.75
CA THR A 398 -23.63 -22.08 2.64
C THR A 398 -23.94 -23.19 3.66
N LEU A 399 -25.00 -23.00 4.45
CA LEU A 399 -25.38 -23.92 5.55
C LEU A 399 -25.72 -25.36 5.11
N SER A 400 -25.95 -25.58 3.82
CA SER A 400 -26.17 -26.92 3.26
C SER A 400 -24.88 -27.73 3.12
N ILE A 401 -23.71 -27.09 3.22
CA ILE A 401 -22.41 -27.75 3.14
C ILE A 401 -22.07 -28.30 4.53
N PRO A 402 -21.76 -29.60 4.70
CA PRO A 402 -21.41 -30.16 6.00
C PRO A 402 -20.04 -29.65 6.49
N ALA A 403 -20.01 -28.94 7.62
CA ALA A 403 -18.80 -28.44 8.30
C ALA A 403 -17.69 -27.96 7.32
N PRO A 404 -17.97 -26.91 6.53
CA PRO A 404 -17.03 -26.38 5.54
C PRO A 404 -15.91 -25.59 6.22
N VAL A 405 -14.71 -25.65 5.64
CA VAL A 405 -13.56 -24.87 6.07
C VAL A 405 -12.81 -24.30 4.86
N TYR A 406 -12.47 -23.01 4.91
CA TYR A 406 -11.52 -22.38 4.00
C TYR A 406 -10.10 -22.90 4.26
N CYS A 407 -9.58 -23.67 3.30
CA CYS A 407 -8.24 -24.23 3.36
C CYS A 407 -7.16 -23.19 3.12
N ALA A 408 -5.97 -23.45 3.66
CA ALA A 408 -4.77 -22.68 3.40
C ALA A 408 -3.58 -23.61 3.12
N VAL A 409 -2.67 -23.13 2.27
CA VAL A 409 -1.43 -23.82 1.89
C VAL A 409 -0.27 -22.82 1.94
N THR A 410 0.87 -23.28 2.43
CA THR A 410 2.09 -22.49 2.49
C THR A 410 2.94 -22.73 1.26
N PHE A 411 3.57 -21.65 0.77
CA PHE A 411 4.59 -21.73 -0.27
C PHE A 411 5.85 -21.05 0.24
N THR A 412 6.93 -21.80 0.33
CA THR A 412 8.23 -21.28 0.75
C THR A 412 8.95 -20.70 -0.46
N THR A 413 9.19 -19.40 -0.53
CA THR A 413 10.08 -18.87 -1.58
C THR A 413 11.52 -19.31 -1.28
N PRO A 414 12.19 -20.07 -2.15
CA PRO A 414 13.53 -20.56 -1.86
C PRO A 414 14.50 -19.38 -1.77
N THR A 415 15.32 -19.36 -0.71
CA THR A 415 16.30 -18.29 -0.46
C THR A 415 17.49 -18.33 -1.43
N VAL A 416 17.66 -19.45 -2.14
CA VAL A 416 18.68 -19.70 -3.17
C VAL A 416 17.97 -20.27 -4.39
N ASP A 417 18.41 -19.88 -5.59
CA ASP A 417 17.84 -20.44 -6.82
C ASP A 417 17.99 -21.97 -6.81
N PRO A 418 16.88 -22.73 -6.87
CA PRO A 418 16.91 -24.19 -6.77
C PRO A 418 17.61 -24.86 -7.95
N CYS A 419 17.91 -24.13 -9.04
CA CYS A 419 18.76 -24.62 -10.12
C CYS A 419 20.22 -24.82 -9.68
N TYR A 420 20.67 -24.12 -8.62
CA TYR A 420 22.05 -24.26 -8.13
C TYR A 420 22.14 -24.97 -6.78
N ASN A 421 21.01 -25.20 -6.10
CA ASN A 421 20.96 -25.88 -4.82
C ASN A 421 19.80 -26.89 -4.78
N TYR A 422 20.11 -28.15 -5.12
CA TYR A 422 19.16 -29.26 -5.14
C TYR A 422 19.81 -30.56 -4.67
N THR A 423 18.98 -31.50 -4.22
CA THR A 423 19.37 -32.88 -3.93
C THR A 423 19.20 -33.74 -5.18
N SER A 424 20.19 -34.56 -5.51
CA SER A 424 20.11 -35.46 -6.67
C SER A 424 19.38 -36.75 -6.30
N LEU A 425 18.37 -37.12 -7.07
CA LEU A 425 17.66 -38.40 -6.97
C LEU A 425 18.01 -39.25 -8.18
N ASP A 426 18.88 -40.23 -8.00
CA ASP A 426 19.33 -41.16 -9.05
C ASP A 426 19.00 -42.61 -8.66
N GLU A 427 17.77 -42.83 -8.23
CA GLU A 427 17.28 -44.15 -7.87
C GLU A 427 16.69 -44.86 -9.10
N PRO A 428 17.32 -45.93 -9.63
CA PRO A 428 16.87 -46.57 -10.87
C PRO A 428 15.49 -47.23 -10.80
N TRP A 429 14.99 -47.43 -9.57
CA TRP A 429 13.65 -47.98 -9.35
C TRP A 429 12.53 -47.00 -9.72
N ARG A 430 12.79 -45.70 -9.79
CA ARG A 430 11.80 -44.66 -10.14
C ARG A 430 11.42 -44.63 -11.63
N ALA A 431 12.13 -45.38 -12.47
CA ALA A 431 11.98 -45.30 -13.91
C ALA A 431 10.63 -45.83 -14.40
N THR A 432 10.07 -45.19 -15.43
CA THR A 432 8.77 -45.57 -16.02
C THR A 432 8.72 -46.98 -16.61
N ASP A 433 9.87 -47.61 -16.86
CA ASP A 433 9.99 -48.98 -17.36
C ASP A 433 10.24 -50.01 -16.24
N ASN A 434 10.31 -49.57 -14.97
CA ASN A 434 10.59 -50.43 -13.84
C ASN A 434 9.31 -50.90 -13.15
N TYR A 435 8.98 -52.17 -13.35
CA TYR A 435 7.82 -52.81 -12.73
C TYR A 435 8.05 -53.14 -11.25
N TYR A 436 7.09 -52.82 -10.38
CA TYR A 436 7.24 -52.88 -8.93
C TYR A 436 7.61 -54.26 -8.36
N TYR A 437 7.18 -55.35 -9.00
CA TYR A 437 7.57 -56.72 -8.60
C TYR A 437 9.04 -57.06 -8.85
N ASN A 438 9.78 -56.26 -9.64
CA ASN A 438 11.20 -56.49 -9.88
C ASN A 438 12.08 -56.15 -8.66
N ASN A 439 11.55 -55.40 -7.68
CA ASN A 439 12.25 -55.12 -6.44
C ASN A 439 12.05 -56.28 -5.46
N ASN A 440 13.10 -57.09 -5.25
CA ASN A 440 13.14 -58.23 -4.32
C ASN A 440 12.97 -57.86 -2.81
N ASN A 441 12.57 -56.63 -2.49
CA ASN A 441 12.44 -56.14 -1.12
C ASN A 441 11.01 -56.33 -0.59
N HIS A 442 10.92 -57.00 0.56
CA HIS A 442 9.71 -57.61 1.14
C HIS A 442 8.68 -56.60 1.70
N TYR A 443 8.13 -55.69 0.90
CA TYR A 443 6.92 -54.96 1.28
C TYR A 443 5.83 -55.19 0.23
N TYR A 444 4.65 -55.58 0.71
CA TYR A 444 3.49 -56.02 -0.06
C TYR A 444 2.92 -54.97 -1.06
N TYR A 445 3.53 -53.77 -1.15
CA TYR A 445 3.03 -52.59 -1.87
C TYR A 445 4.05 -51.88 -2.80
N GLY A 446 5.30 -52.36 -2.93
CA GLY A 446 6.33 -51.68 -3.73
C GLY A 446 7.01 -50.49 -3.01
N MET A 447 7.79 -49.69 -3.74
CA MET A 447 8.46 -48.47 -3.23
C MET A 447 7.45 -47.35 -2.96
N CYS A 448 7.73 -46.53 -1.96
CA CYS A 448 6.73 -45.65 -1.36
C CYS A 448 7.33 -44.33 -0.89
N ASP A 449 7.08 -43.24 -1.63
CA ASP A 449 7.54 -41.90 -1.28
C ASP A 449 6.74 -41.26 -0.14
N TYR A 450 5.65 -41.90 0.30
CA TYR A 450 4.89 -41.52 1.51
C TYR A 450 5.76 -41.50 2.78
N ASN A 451 6.75 -42.40 2.84
CA ASN A 451 7.64 -42.53 4.00
C ASN A 451 8.89 -41.64 3.91
N VAL A 452 9.04 -40.86 2.84
CA VAL A 452 10.17 -39.96 2.63
C VAL A 452 9.88 -38.61 3.25
N GLU A 453 10.82 -38.07 4.03
CA GLU A 453 10.78 -36.70 4.53
C GLU A 453 11.28 -35.74 3.45
N TRP A 454 10.34 -35.29 2.61
CA TRP A 454 10.63 -34.35 1.55
C TRP A 454 10.93 -32.96 2.12
N ASN A 455 12.16 -32.49 1.90
CA ASN A 455 12.59 -31.13 2.25
C ASN A 455 13.49 -30.55 1.16
N GLY A 456 13.11 -29.41 0.60
CA GLY A 456 13.86 -28.71 -0.44
C GLY A 456 13.60 -29.20 -1.87
N TRP A 457 14.52 -28.85 -2.77
CA TRP A 457 14.40 -29.09 -4.20
C TRP A 457 15.23 -30.29 -4.66
N TYR A 458 14.70 -31.02 -5.64
CA TYR A 458 15.27 -32.28 -6.12
C TYR A 458 15.46 -32.25 -7.63
N ARG A 459 16.54 -32.88 -8.11
CA ARG A 459 16.78 -33.13 -9.54
C ARG A 459 16.78 -34.62 -9.80
N LEU A 460 15.98 -35.04 -10.78
CA LEU A 460 15.88 -36.44 -11.18
C LEU A 460 17.02 -36.83 -12.12
N PHE A 461 17.55 -38.03 -11.88
CA PHE A 461 18.49 -38.72 -12.73
C PHE A 461 18.02 -40.17 -12.94
N TYR A 462 18.51 -40.77 -14.02
CA TYR A 462 18.36 -42.21 -14.25
C TYR A 462 19.70 -42.77 -14.73
N ASN A 463 20.36 -43.56 -13.87
CA ASN A 463 21.69 -44.10 -14.10
C ASN A 463 22.70 -42.99 -14.46
N GLY A 464 22.66 -41.87 -13.73
CA GLY A 464 23.50 -40.69 -13.95
C GLY A 464 23.14 -39.84 -15.16
N GLN A 465 22.11 -40.20 -15.94
CA GLN A 465 21.62 -39.40 -17.06
C GLN A 465 20.52 -38.44 -16.61
N ASN A 466 20.37 -37.33 -17.34
CA ASN A 466 19.34 -36.32 -17.06
C ASN A 466 17.94 -36.93 -17.22
N ALA A 467 17.15 -36.88 -16.15
CA ALA A 467 15.77 -37.36 -16.14
C ALA A 467 14.81 -36.26 -15.71
N GLN A 468 13.53 -36.50 -15.98
CA GLN A 468 12.43 -35.62 -15.63
C GLN A 468 11.22 -36.46 -15.22
N MET A 469 10.25 -35.86 -14.57
CA MET A 469 8.96 -36.54 -14.37
C MET A 469 8.28 -36.75 -15.73
N PRO A 470 7.62 -37.90 -15.95
CA PRO A 470 6.80 -38.08 -17.13
C PRO A 470 5.59 -37.12 -17.12
N VAL A 471 5.26 -36.55 -18.28
CA VAL A 471 4.07 -35.69 -18.51
C VAL A 471 2.91 -36.44 -19.18
N SER A 472 3.11 -37.73 -19.41
CA SER A 472 2.15 -38.65 -20.00
C SER A 472 1.85 -39.76 -19.01
N CYS A 473 0.67 -40.37 -19.15
CA CYS A 473 0.25 -41.49 -18.31
C CYS A 473 1.34 -42.56 -18.19
N VAL A 474 1.58 -42.97 -16.94
CA VAL A 474 2.42 -44.10 -16.59
C VAL A 474 1.50 -45.25 -16.19
N ASN A 475 1.73 -46.46 -16.71
CA ASN A 475 0.86 -47.59 -16.36
C ASN A 475 0.98 -47.93 -14.86
N GLU A 476 -0.12 -48.39 -14.27
CA GLU A 476 -0.17 -48.95 -12.91
C GLU A 476 0.96 -49.97 -12.68
N GLY A 477 1.56 -49.95 -11.48
CA GLY A 477 2.65 -50.88 -11.14
C GLY A 477 4.03 -50.51 -11.69
N MET A 478 4.20 -49.38 -12.36
CA MET A 478 5.51 -48.91 -12.83
C MET A 478 6.21 -47.99 -11.81
N CYS A 479 7.42 -47.53 -12.13
CA CYS A 479 8.24 -46.70 -11.24
C CYS A 479 8.54 -47.34 -9.89
N GLY A 480 8.60 -48.68 -9.88
CA GLY A 480 8.90 -49.44 -8.68
C GLY A 480 7.79 -49.42 -7.62
N THR A 481 6.60 -48.89 -7.93
CA THR A 481 5.48 -48.68 -7.00
C THR A 481 4.16 -49.19 -7.59
N TYR A 482 3.16 -49.44 -6.75
CA TYR A 482 1.81 -49.78 -7.21
C TYR A 482 1.09 -48.55 -7.82
N GLU A 483 1.26 -47.37 -7.20
CA GLU A 483 0.58 -46.11 -7.56
C GLU A 483 1.58 -45.07 -8.09
N PRO A 484 1.95 -45.12 -9.39
CA PRO A 484 2.93 -44.21 -9.96
C PRO A 484 2.39 -42.79 -10.11
N LEU A 485 3.22 -41.83 -9.71
CA LEU A 485 2.93 -40.40 -9.72
C LEU A 485 3.63 -39.72 -10.91
N TRP A 486 2.85 -39.01 -11.73
CA TRP A 486 3.34 -38.32 -12.92
C TRP A 486 2.75 -36.90 -13.05
N LEU A 487 3.40 -36.06 -13.84
CA LEU A 487 3.10 -34.63 -13.89
C LEU A 487 1.89 -34.36 -14.78
N ASN A 488 0.88 -33.67 -14.26
CA ASN A 488 -0.29 -33.27 -15.04
C ASN A 488 -0.01 -31.93 -15.76
N GLY A 489 0.39 -32.03 -17.03
CA GLY A 489 0.67 -30.90 -17.90
C GLY A 489 2.16 -30.77 -18.26
N PRO A 490 2.50 -29.81 -19.13
CA PRO A 490 3.86 -29.66 -19.63
C PRO A 490 4.82 -29.15 -18.54
N HIS A 491 6.11 -29.42 -18.70
CA HIS A 491 7.14 -28.76 -17.91
C HIS A 491 7.20 -27.26 -18.20
N PRO A 492 7.57 -26.42 -17.22
CA PRO A 492 7.77 -24.98 -17.43
C PRO A 492 8.89 -24.68 -18.45
N GLN A 493 8.84 -23.49 -19.01
CA GLN A 493 9.95 -22.86 -19.72
C GLN A 493 10.83 -22.04 -18.77
N LEU A 494 12.01 -21.60 -19.22
CA LEU A 494 12.93 -20.79 -18.41
C LEU A 494 12.29 -19.48 -17.92
N GLU A 495 11.43 -18.89 -18.74
CA GLU A 495 10.72 -17.63 -18.44
C GLU A 495 9.58 -17.79 -17.43
N ASP A 496 9.03 -19.01 -17.29
CA ASP A 496 7.91 -19.28 -16.38
C ASP A 496 8.34 -19.26 -14.90
N GLY A 497 9.63 -19.40 -14.62
CA GLY A 497 10.15 -19.48 -13.26
C GLY A 497 9.64 -20.70 -12.50
N VAL A 498 9.24 -20.51 -11.24
CA VAL A 498 8.69 -21.58 -10.40
C VAL A 498 7.18 -21.67 -10.64
N VAL A 499 6.72 -22.82 -11.14
CA VAL A 499 5.29 -23.09 -11.39
C VAL A 499 4.77 -24.24 -10.53
N THR A 500 3.51 -24.16 -10.13
CA THR A 500 2.81 -25.25 -9.44
C THR A 500 2.17 -26.18 -10.47
N ARG A 501 2.35 -27.50 -10.31
CA ARG A 501 1.80 -28.53 -11.20
C ARG A 501 1.06 -29.60 -10.40
N GLN A 502 -0.12 -29.95 -10.88
CA GLN A 502 -0.88 -31.09 -10.33
C GLN A 502 -0.14 -32.40 -10.64
N VAL A 503 -0.31 -33.39 -9.77
CA VAL A 503 0.31 -34.70 -9.90
C VAL A 503 -0.79 -35.75 -10.03
N CYS A 504 -0.83 -36.41 -11.18
CA CYS A 504 -1.76 -37.50 -11.44
C CYS A 504 -1.26 -38.81 -10.84
N VAL A 505 -2.22 -39.63 -10.42
CA VAL A 505 -1.98 -40.96 -9.86
C VAL A 505 -2.57 -41.97 -10.83
N SER A 506 -1.76 -42.93 -11.24
CA SER A 506 -2.28 -44.02 -12.06
C SER A 506 -2.72 -45.16 -11.16
N SER A 507 -3.96 -45.60 -11.36
CA SER A 507 -4.61 -46.66 -10.60
C SER A 507 -5.33 -47.62 -11.55
N TRP A 508 -5.96 -48.65 -11.00
CA TRP A 508 -6.80 -49.57 -11.78
C TRP A 508 -7.88 -48.85 -12.59
N PHE A 509 -8.42 -47.74 -12.08
CA PHE A 509 -9.52 -47.02 -12.73
C PHE A 509 -9.06 -46.21 -13.96
N GLY A 510 -7.76 -45.99 -14.12
CA GLY A 510 -7.22 -45.05 -15.10
C GLY A 510 -5.99 -44.26 -14.60
N CYS A 511 -5.49 -43.38 -15.48
CA CYS A 511 -4.21 -42.70 -15.31
C CYS A 511 -4.21 -41.47 -14.41
N CYS A 512 -5.39 -40.87 -14.16
CA CYS A 512 -5.52 -39.64 -13.38
C CYS A 512 -6.91 -39.51 -12.75
N ASP A 513 -7.47 -40.63 -12.25
CA ASP A 513 -8.74 -40.58 -11.52
C ASP A 513 -8.56 -39.99 -10.13
N TYR A 514 -7.33 -40.07 -9.60
CA TYR A 514 -6.92 -39.42 -8.37
C TYR A 514 -5.72 -38.50 -8.65
N THR A 515 -5.61 -37.46 -7.83
CA THR A 515 -4.48 -36.54 -7.85
C THR A 515 -3.84 -36.49 -6.47
N SER A 516 -2.51 -36.42 -6.44
CA SER A 516 -1.76 -36.13 -5.21
C SER A 516 -1.72 -34.62 -4.95
N HIS A 517 -1.18 -34.21 -3.81
CA HIS A 517 -0.86 -32.80 -3.59
C HIS A 517 0.04 -32.28 -4.72
N PRO A 518 -0.19 -31.06 -5.24
CA PRO A 518 0.65 -30.53 -6.29
C PRO A 518 2.06 -30.26 -5.80
N ILE A 519 2.96 -30.22 -6.76
CA ILE A 519 4.38 -29.93 -6.54
C ILE A 519 4.77 -28.64 -7.25
N ARG A 520 5.90 -28.06 -6.85
CA ARG A 520 6.49 -26.95 -7.59
C ARG A 520 7.60 -27.45 -8.50
N VAL A 521 7.67 -26.89 -9.71
CA VAL A 521 8.63 -27.28 -10.75
C VAL A 521 9.25 -26.01 -11.32
N LYS A 522 10.56 -26.05 -11.58
CA LYS A 522 11.28 -24.96 -12.24
C LYS A 522 12.18 -25.53 -13.33
N ALA A 523 12.18 -24.89 -14.49
CA ALA A 523 13.13 -25.17 -15.57
C ALA A 523 14.45 -24.42 -15.33
N CYS A 524 15.57 -25.10 -15.56
CA CYS A 524 16.90 -24.59 -15.25
C CYS A 524 17.80 -24.44 -16.48
N PRO A 525 18.74 -23.47 -16.45
CA PRO A 525 19.77 -23.36 -17.48
C PRO A 525 20.55 -24.68 -17.59
N GLY A 526 20.56 -25.28 -18.79
CA GLY A 526 21.14 -26.61 -19.01
C GLY A 526 20.14 -27.73 -19.30
N ASN A 527 18.88 -27.38 -19.61
CA ASN A 527 17.84 -28.30 -20.08
C ASN A 527 17.51 -29.42 -19.08
N TYR A 528 17.29 -29.03 -17.82
CA TYR A 528 16.79 -29.93 -16.78
C TYR A 528 15.78 -29.20 -15.90
N ASN A 529 14.99 -29.98 -15.18
CA ASN A 529 13.98 -29.48 -14.26
C ASN A 529 14.37 -29.84 -12.83
N VAL A 530 14.02 -28.95 -11.91
CA VAL A 530 14.05 -29.21 -10.46
C VAL A 530 12.64 -29.21 -9.90
N TYR A 531 12.40 -30.07 -8.93
CA TYR A 531 11.09 -30.35 -8.37
C TYR A 531 11.13 -30.20 -6.86
N GLU A 532 10.21 -29.45 -6.29
CA GLU A 532 9.95 -29.51 -4.87
C GLU A 532 8.83 -30.51 -4.63
N PHE A 533 9.23 -31.75 -4.35
CA PHE A 533 8.31 -32.82 -4.04
C PHE A 533 7.70 -32.64 -2.66
N VAL A 534 6.46 -33.12 -2.52
CA VAL A 534 5.75 -33.15 -1.24
C VAL A 534 5.40 -34.59 -0.89
N LYS A 535 5.17 -34.86 0.39
CA LYS A 535 4.71 -36.16 0.84
C LYS A 535 3.33 -36.49 0.22
N PRO A 536 3.19 -37.59 -0.54
CA PRO A 536 1.89 -38.03 -1.05
C PRO A 536 0.91 -38.42 0.08
N THR A 537 -0.40 -38.46 -0.20
CA THR A 537 -1.44 -38.85 0.79
C THR A 537 -1.58 -40.36 0.98
N PHE A 538 -1.07 -41.15 0.04
CA PHE A 538 -1.11 -42.61 0.02
C PHE A 538 0.25 -43.14 -0.44
N CYS A 539 0.40 -44.47 -0.52
CA CYS A 539 1.65 -45.10 -0.85
C CYS A 539 1.93 -45.14 -2.37
N GLY A 540 2.37 -44.00 -2.91
CA GLY A 540 2.83 -43.87 -4.31
C GLY A 540 4.26 -43.36 -4.41
N ALA A 541 4.80 -43.29 -5.64
CA ALA A 541 6.15 -42.79 -5.90
C ALA A 541 6.25 -41.92 -7.16
N TYR A 542 7.07 -40.86 -7.09
CA TYR A 542 7.35 -39.96 -8.20
C TYR A 542 8.21 -40.66 -9.25
N CYS A 543 7.65 -40.76 -10.46
CA CYS A 543 8.28 -41.39 -11.60
C CYS A 543 9.38 -40.52 -12.21
N SER A 544 10.37 -41.19 -12.82
CA SER A 544 11.38 -40.57 -13.67
C SER A 544 11.41 -41.21 -15.06
N ILE A 545 11.67 -40.40 -16.07
CA ILE A 545 11.93 -40.84 -17.43
C ILE A 545 13.14 -40.08 -17.97
N THR A 546 13.98 -40.74 -18.76
CA THR A 546 15.12 -40.09 -19.41
C THR A 546 14.64 -39.00 -20.35
N SER A 547 15.30 -37.85 -20.28
CA SER A 547 15.05 -36.73 -21.19
C SER A 547 15.62 -37.06 -22.58
N VAL A 548 14.92 -37.89 -23.34
CA VAL A 548 15.27 -38.15 -24.74
C VAL A 548 14.99 -36.86 -25.51
N SER A 549 16.02 -36.30 -26.16
CA SER A 549 15.86 -35.18 -27.09
C SER A 549 14.89 -35.60 -28.19
N THR A 550 13.69 -35.03 -28.18
CA THR A 550 12.72 -35.21 -29.26
C THR A 550 13.32 -34.60 -30.53
N THR A 551 13.80 -35.45 -31.42
CA THR A 551 14.10 -35.10 -32.80
C THR A 551 12.82 -34.62 -33.46
N THR A 552 12.79 -33.32 -33.76
CA THR A 552 12.15 -32.71 -34.94
C THR A 552 10.79 -33.29 -35.31
N GLU A 553 9.72 -32.76 -34.71
CA GLU A 553 8.40 -32.89 -35.32
C GLU A 553 8.44 -32.28 -36.72
N THR A 554 8.08 -33.12 -37.69
CA THR A 554 7.98 -32.76 -39.09
C THR A 554 6.73 -31.90 -39.25
N ILE A 555 6.88 -30.58 -39.23
CA ILE A 555 5.82 -29.66 -39.64
C ILE A 555 5.60 -29.85 -41.14
N LEU A 556 4.41 -30.33 -41.52
CA LEU A 556 3.95 -30.30 -42.91
C LEU A 556 3.84 -28.82 -43.36
N PRO A 557 4.37 -28.40 -44.52
CA PRO A 557 4.34 -27.00 -44.89
C PRO A 557 2.92 -26.55 -45.20
N ILE A 558 2.48 -25.49 -44.50
CA ILE A 558 1.30 -24.69 -44.88
C ILE A 558 1.63 -23.97 -46.19
N GLU A 559 0.81 -24.19 -47.22
CA GLU A 559 0.87 -23.47 -48.50
C GLU A 559 0.65 -21.96 -48.26
N SER A 560 1.71 -21.16 -48.37
CA SER A 560 1.62 -19.72 -48.45
C SER A 560 1.63 -19.29 -49.92
N ILE A 561 0.49 -18.77 -50.37
CA ILE A 561 0.34 -18.15 -51.68
C ILE A 561 0.99 -16.76 -51.60
N THR A 562 2.09 -16.54 -52.32
CA THR A 562 2.54 -15.19 -52.72
C THR A 562 3.09 -15.20 -54.15
N PRO A 563 2.84 -14.14 -54.96
CA PRO A 563 3.03 -14.13 -56.40
C PRO A 563 4.49 -13.84 -56.82
N PRO A 564 4.85 -14.05 -58.11
CA PRO A 564 6.20 -14.39 -58.51
C PRO A 564 7.09 -13.16 -58.68
N ILE A 565 8.33 -13.25 -58.21
CA ILE A 565 9.43 -12.44 -58.71
C ILE A 565 10.53 -13.36 -59.22
N THR A 566 10.72 -13.25 -60.52
CA THR A 566 11.71 -13.92 -61.36
C THR A 566 13.12 -13.50 -60.99
N THR A 567 14.02 -14.44 -60.70
CA THR A 567 15.41 -14.35 -61.18
C THR A 567 16.17 -15.67 -61.06
N THR A 568 16.88 -15.98 -62.13
CA THR A 568 17.66 -17.18 -62.47
C THR A 568 18.97 -17.30 -61.69
N GLY A 569 19.39 -18.51 -61.28
CA GLY A 569 20.77 -18.71 -60.80
C GLY A 569 21.15 -20.05 -60.17
N LYS A 570 21.21 -21.10 -60.99
CA LYS A 570 22.11 -22.29 -60.93
C LYS A 570 22.46 -22.97 -59.59
N VAL A 571 22.01 -24.22 -59.53
CA VAL A 571 22.40 -25.38 -58.73
C VAL A 571 23.91 -25.64 -58.65
N PHE A 572 24.42 -26.00 -57.47
CA PHE A 572 25.41 -27.08 -57.31
C PHE A 572 25.09 -27.92 -56.06
N ASN A 573 24.60 -29.13 -56.31
CA ASN A 573 24.57 -30.24 -55.36
C ASN A 573 25.97 -30.83 -55.23
N THR A 574 26.42 -31.12 -54.02
CA THR A 574 26.96 -32.47 -53.73
C THR A 574 26.94 -32.76 -52.22
N ALA A 575 26.09 -33.70 -51.84
CA ALA A 575 26.20 -34.41 -50.58
C ALA A 575 27.19 -35.57 -50.77
N HIS A 576 28.10 -35.78 -49.81
CA HIS A 576 28.66 -37.10 -49.57
C HIS A 576 28.59 -37.43 -48.08
N ARG A 577 27.82 -38.50 -47.84
CA ARG A 577 27.65 -39.23 -46.58
C ARG A 577 28.66 -40.38 -46.57
N MET A 578 29.40 -40.59 -45.48
CA MET A 578 29.52 -41.89 -44.78
C MET A 578 30.61 -41.94 -43.69
N SER A 579 30.15 -42.39 -42.51
CA SER A 579 30.73 -43.41 -41.62
C SER A 579 31.99 -43.15 -40.78
N ILE A 580 31.74 -42.87 -39.48
CA ILE A 580 32.19 -43.55 -38.25
C ILE A 580 33.49 -44.38 -38.31
N GLN A 581 34.54 -43.98 -37.56
CA GLN A 581 35.13 -44.74 -36.42
C GLN A 581 36.44 -44.15 -35.84
N TYR A 582 36.53 -44.22 -34.50
CA TYR A 582 37.72 -44.27 -33.62
C TYR A 582 38.68 -43.08 -33.44
N GLN A 583 38.50 -42.46 -32.27
CA GLN A 583 39.47 -42.14 -31.20
C GLN A 583 40.71 -41.25 -31.42
N HIS A 584 40.69 -40.17 -30.61
CA HIS A 584 41.77 -39.57 -29.83
C HIS A 584 42.93 -38.85 -30.53
N TYR A 585 43.23 -37.69 -29.94
CA TYR A 585 44.25 -36.70 -30.25
C TYR A 585 43.94 -35.82 -31.44
N PHE A 586 43.30 -34.68 -31.18
CA PHE A 586 43.74 -33.36 -31.65
C PHE A 586 42.78 -32.31 -31.07
N THR A 587 43.26 -31.55 -30.07
CA THR A 587 43.01 -30.10 -29.85
C THR A 587 43.52 -29.73 -28.47
N LYS A 588 44.85 -29.68 -28.32
CA LYS A 588 45.48 -28.69 -27.45
C LYS A 588 45.97 -27.62 -28.42
N GLN A 589 45.44 -26.41 -28.27
CA GLN A 589 45.90 -25.17 -28.93
C GLN A 589 45.35 -24.88 -30.34
N LEU A 590 44.08 -24.43 -30.41
CA LEU A 590 43.74 -23.13 -31.01
C LEU A 590 42.28 -22.75 -30.67
N LEU A 591 42.08 -22.13 -29.51
CA LEU A 591 41.04 -21.13 -29.21
C LEU A 591 41.48 -20.40 -27.93
N LEU A 592 42.67 -19.81 -28.00
CA LEU A 592 43.06 -18.66 -27.21
C LEU A 592 42.92 -17.45 -28.15
N LEU A 593 42.40 -16.35 -27.61
CA LEU A 593 41.77 -15.17 -28.24
C LEU A 593 40.26 -15.37 -28.28
N VAL A 594 39.49 -15.06 -27.23
CA VAL A 594 39.45 -13.76 -26.54
C VAL A 594 39.26 -13.97 -25.02
N ASN A 595 40.34 -13.93 -24.24
CA ASN A 595 40.21 -13.46 -22.85
C ASN A 595 40.03 -11.94 -22.95
N ARG A 596 38.78 -11.48 -23.09
CA ARG A 596 38.44 -10.07 -22.91
C ARG A 596 38.75 -9.76 -21.45
N TYR A 597 39.74 -8.91 -21.20
CA TYR A 597 39.90 -8.33 -19.87
C TYR A 597 38.57 -7.62 -19.55
N PRO A 598 37.82 -8.00 -18.50
CA PRO A 598 36.49 -7.43 -18.23
C PRO A 598 36.51 -5.90 -18.14
N CYS A 599 37.64 -5.34 -17.71
CA CYS A 599 37.87 -3.90 -17.59
C CYS A 599 38.15 -3.16 -18.90
N SER A 600 38.34 -3.85 -20.03
CA SER A 600 38.55 -3.21 -21.34
C SER A 600 37.24 -2.76 -22.00
N GLU A 601 36.11 -3.30 -21.55
CA GLU A 601 34.76 -2.92 -22.02
C GLU A 601 34.08 -1.90 -21.10
N LEU A 602 34.49 -1.86 -19.83
CA LEU A 602 34.02 -0.92 -18.83
C LEU A 602 34.82 0.38 -18.96
N SER A 603 34.26 1.37 -19.67
CA SER A 603 34.85 2.71 -19.87
C SER A 603 34.81 3.53 -18.56
N CYS A 604 35.59 3.13 -17.54
CA CYS A 604 35.72 3.87 -16.27
C CYS A 604 36.35 5.26 -16.52
N SER A 605 35.89 6.29 -15.80
CA SER A 605 36.50 7.63 -15.88
C SER A 605 37.87 7.68 -15.21
N GLU A 606 38.64 8.77 -15.41
CA GLU A 606 39.97 8.94 -14.80
C GLU A 606 39.94 8.88 -13.25
N ASP A 607 38.78 9.21 -12.66
CA ASP A 607 38.53 9.20 -11.21
C ASP A 607 37.95 7.87 -10.69
N GLU A 608 37.86 6.84 -11.54
CA GLU A 608 37.32 5.52 -11.20
C GLU A 608 38.34 4.40 -11.47
N ARG A 609 38.27 3.32 -10.69
CA ARG A 609 39.13 2.15 -10.87
C ARG A 609 38.33 0.87 -11.10
N CYS A 610 38.55 0.21 -12.24
CA CYS A 610 37.94 -1.07 -12.52
C CYS A 610 38.47 -2.17 -11.60
N ARG A 611 37.57 -2.79 -10.82
CA ARG A 611 37.87 -3.85 -9.85
C ARG A 611 36.66 -4.77 -9.67
N MET A 612 36.90 -5.96 -9.12
CA MET A 612 35.85 -6.94 -8.85
C MET A 612 35.33 -6.79 -7.41
N LYS A 613 34.00 -6.73 -7.23
CA LYS A 613 33.33 -6.71 -5.93
C LYS A 613 32.12 -7.66 -5.99
N ASN A 614 32.03 -8.59 -5.04
CA ASN A 614 30.97 -9.61 -4.98
C ASN A 614 30.73 -10.38 -6.31
N GLY A 615 31.81 -10.83 -6.96
CA GLY A 615 31.72 -11.62 -8.21
C GLY A 615 31.51 -10.81 -9.50
N VAL A 616 31.22 -9.50 -9.40
CA VAL A 616 30.95 -8.63 -10.57
C VAL A 616 32.10 -7.63 -10.77
N TYR A 617 32.53 -7.44 -12.03
CA TYR A 617 33.46 -6.36 -12.40
C TYR A 617 32.71 -5.05 -12.64
N GLY A 618 33.20 -3.96 -12.07
CA GLY A 618 32.66 -2.62 -12.26
C GLY A 618 33.66 -1.54 -11.88
N CYS A 619 33.26 -0.27 -12.02
CA CYS A 619 34.11 0.87 -11.71
C CYS A 619 33.86 1.32 -10.25
N LEU A 620 34.88 1.21 -9.40
CA LEU A 620 34.83 1.65 -8.00
C LEU A 620 35.37 3.09 -7.85
N CYS A 621 34.93 3.78 -6.81
CA CYS A 621 35.38 5.15 -6.52
C CYS A 621 36.83 5.12 -6.02
N ASN A 622 37.61 6.16 -6.33
CA ASN A 622 38.92 6.38 -5.71
C ASN A 622 38.75 6.86 -4.25
N ASP A 623 39.78 6.68 -3.40
CA ASP A 623 39.70 6.87 -1.94
C ASP A 623 39.19 8.27 -1.51
N ASP A 624 39.34 9.29 -2.37
CA ASP A 624 38.89 10.67 -2.14
C ASP A 624 37.39 10.92 -2.41
N GLN A 625 36.64 9.95 -2.96
CA GLN A 625 35.20 10.07 -3.28
C GLN A 625 34.29 9.10 -2.48
N SER A 626 34.82 8.56 -1.37
CA SER A 626 34.09 7.62 -0.53
C SER A 626 32.86 8.24 0.14
N ARG A 627 31.81 7.43 0.31
CA ARG A 627 30.47 7.84 0.75
C ARG A 627 30.49 8.40 2.19
N PRO A 628 30.01 9.63 2.46
CA PRO A 628 30.02 10.22 3.80
C PRO A 628 29.07 9.53 4.80
N GLN A 629 27.93 9.01 4.31
CA GLN A 629 26.89 8.31 5.10
C GLN A 629 26.26 7.17 4.29
N ALA A 630 25.82 6.11 4.97
CA ALA A 630 25.32 4.87 4.36
C ALA A 630 24.02 5.00 3.54
N ASP A 631 23.37 6.17 3.53
CA ASP A 631 22.06 6.41 2.91
C ASP A 631 22.01 7.58 1.90
N SER A 632 23.14 8.26 1.60
CA SER A 632 23.17 9.39 0.64
C SER A 632 24.07 9.11 -0.58
N PHE A 633 23.65 9.50 -1.78
CA PHE A 633 24.44 9.42 -3.02
C PHE A 633 24.79 10.83 -3.50
N ASP A 634 25.94 10.99 -4.14
CA ASP A 634 26.27 12.22 -4.86
C ASP A 634 25.38 12.31 -6.11
N PHE A 635 24.44 13.25 -6.06
CA PHE A 635 23.51 13.56 -7.14
C PHE A 635 23.54 15.04 -7.49
N SER A 636 23.21 15.36 -8.73
CA SER A 636 22.98 16.74 -9.19
C SER A 636 21.72 16.80 -10.04
N ASP A 637 20.84 17.72 -9.73
CA ASP A 637 19.64 18.01 -10.51
C ASP A 637 19.74 19.38 -11.19
N THR A 638 19.30 19.45 -12.44
CA THR A 638 19.22 20.67 -13.23
C THR A 638 17.85 20.76 -13.88
N CYS A 639 17.13 21.83 -13.57
CA CYS A 639 15.78 22.09 -14.05
C CYS A 639 15.80 23.31 -14.99
N GLU A 640 15.51 23.11 -16.27
CA GLU A 640 15.47 24.19 -17.27
C GLU A 640 14.11 24.22 -17.97
N SER A 641 13.34 25.28 -17.70
CA SER A 641 12.03 25.58 -18.31
C SER A 641 11.02 24.43 -18.24
N SER A 642 11.00 23.56 -19.25
CA SER A 642 10.10 22.40 -19.40
C SER A 642 10.83 21.04 -19.37
N SER A 643 12.13 21.05 -19.08
CA SER A 643 12.96 19.85 -19.02
C SER A 643 13.70 19.77 -17.70
N GLY A 644 14.00 18.55 -17.27
CA GLY A 644 14.80 18.29 -16.09
C GLY A 644 15.81 17.19 -16.37
N SER A 645 16.99 17.32 -15.80
CA SER A 645 17.98 16.26 -15.78
C SER A 645 18.46 15.99 -14.36
N MET A 646 18.70 14.72 -14.07
CA MET A 646 19.27 14.27 -12.81
C MET A 646 20.49 13.41 -13.13
N SER A 647 21.61 13.66 -12.46
CA SER A 647 22.81 12.83 -12.54
C SER A 647 23.12 12.20 -11.19
N VAL A 648 23.56 10.95 -11.19
CA VAL A 648 23.96 10.22 -9.96
C VAL A 648 25.33 9.56 -10.18
N SER A 649 26.19 9.58 -9.16
CA SER A 649 27.53 8.95 -9.23
C SER A 649 27.46 7.44 -9.52
N ARG A 650 28.11 7.01 -10.61
CA ARG A 650 28.10 5.62 -11.05
C ARG A 650 28.89 4.70 -10.12
N CYS A 651 30.03 5.16 -9.63
CA CYS A 651 30.88 4.36 -8.78
C CYS A 651 30.25 4.13 -7.40
N GLN A 652 29.52 5.11 -6.85
CA GLN A 652 28.80 4.98 -5.58
C GLN A 652 27.60 4.02 -5.69
N LEU A 653 26.88 4.05 -6.82
CA LEU A 653 25.82 3.07 -7.13
C LEU A 653 26.39 1.65 -7.15
N PHE A 654 27.54 1.46 -7.82
CA PHE A 654 28.21 0.15 -7.87
C PHE A 654 28.70 -0.32 -6.50
N GLU A 655 29.26 0.59 -5.68
CA GLU A 655 29.65 0.27 -4.30
C GLU A 655 28.48 -0.15 -3.42
N ALA A 656 27.31 0.46 -3.63
CA ALA A 656 26.06 0.15 -2.96
C ALA A 656 25.35 -1.10 -3.53
N GLY A 657 25.87 -1.69 -4.61
CA GLY A 657 25.36 -2.93 -5.22
C GLY A 657 24.34 -2.72 -6.33
N PHE A 658 24.10 -1.49 -6.77
CA PHE A 658 23.14 -1.15 -7.82
C PHE A 658 23.81 -1.05 -9.19
N PRO A 659 23.30 -1.74 -10.22
CA PRO A 659 23.85 -1.69 -11.58
C PRO A 659 23.44 -0.39 -12.28
N ALA A 660 24.42 0.50 -12.47
CA ALA A 660 24.22 1.82 -13.07
C ALA A 660 23.79 1.82 -14.55
N ASP A 661 23.98 0.71 -15.25
CA ASP A 661 23.68 0.50 -16.67
C ASP A 661 22.21 0.16 -16.96
N VAL A 662 21.41 -0.13 -15.94
CA VAL A 662 20.03 -0.61 -16.10
C VAL A 662 19.01 0.09 -15.21
N LEU A 663 19.35 1.25 -14.64
CA LEU A 663 18.42 2.03 -13.80
C LEU A 663 17.38 2.75 -14.68
N PRO A 664 16.07 2.43 -14.54
CA PRO A 664 14.99 3.17 -15.20
C PRO A 664 14.48 4.37 -14.38
N LEU A 665 13.77 5.26 -15.06
CA LEU A 665 12.83 6.23 -14.46
C LEU A 665 11.47 5.57 -14.16
N ASN A 666 10.45 6.35 -13.76
CA ASN A 666 9.09 5.85 -13.52
C ASN A 666 8.52 5.09 -14.73
N ASP A 667 8.82 5.54 -15.96
CA ASP A 667 8.62 4.73 -17.17
C ASP A 667 9.85 3.83 -17.43
N PRO A 668 9.70 2.49 -17.38
CA PRO A 668 10.80 1.53 -17.60
C PRO A 668 11.47 1.61 -18.97
N SER A 669 10.83 2.24 -19.95
CA SER A 669 11.35 2.44 -21.31
C SER A 669 12.49 3.45 -21.35
N PHE A 670 12.60 4.30 -20.32
CA PHE A 670 13.59 5.36 -20.21
C PHE A 670 14.65 5.01 -19.16
N LYS A 671 15.87 4.77 -19.62
CA LYS A 671 17.02 4.36 -18.78
C LYS A 671 18.07 5.45 -18.72
N GLY A 672 18.78 5.50 -17.60
CA GLY A 672 19.91 6.40 -17.42
C GLY A 672 21.06 6.09 -18.38
N THR A 673 21.74 7.14 -18.86
CA THR A 673 22.90 7.01 -19.74
C THR A 673 24.18 7.32 -18.97
N VAL A 674 25.20 6.48 -19.13
CA VAL A 674 26.48 6.69 -18.45
C VAL A 674 27.33 7.69 -19.22
N ARG A 675 27.67 8.82 -18.60
CA ARG A 675 28.58 9.85 -19.14
C ARG A 675 29.54 10.31 -18.05
N ASN A 676 30.84 10.35 -18.36
CA ASN A 676 31.90 10.86 -17.47
C ASN A 676 31.83 10.37 -16.00
N GLY A 677 31.57 9.08 -15.77
CA GLY A 677 31.49 8.51 -14.41
C GLY A 677 30.19 8.80 -13.65
N ARG A 678 29.19 9.41 -14.29
CA ARG A 678 27.83 9.60 -13.76
C ARG A 678 26.79 8.93 -14.64
N VAL A 679 25.63 8.63 -14.05
CA VAL A 679 24.43 8.16 -14.73
C VAL A 679 23.50 9.35 -14.87
N GLU A 680 23.29 9.82 -16.09
CA GLU A 680 22.44 10.96 -16.41
C GLU A 680 21.08 10.49 -16.91
N PHE A 681 20.03 11.08 -16.32
CA PHE A 681 18.63 10.91 -16.66
C PHE A 681 18.11 12.24 -17.17
N HIS A 682 17.35 12.21 -18.26
CA HIS A 682 16.74 13.40 -18.84
C HIS A 682 15.27 13.13 -19.11
N PHE A 683 14.42 14.10 -18.78
CA PHE A 683 13.01 14.10 -19.12
C PHE A 683 12.62 15.49 -19.61
N ASP A 684 11.69 15.53 -20.55
CA ASP A 684 11.09 16.76 -21.06
C ASP A 684 9.56 16.63 -21.09
N ASN A 685 8.85 17.75 -21.19
CA ASN A 685 7.38 17.76 -21.21
C ASN A 685 6.75 17.72 -22.61
N ASP A 686 7.55 17.69 -23.68
CA ASP A 686 7.06 17.85 -25.05
C ASP A 686 7.10 16.52 -25.84
N GLU A 687 8.17 15.74 -25.71
CA GLU A 687 8.41 14.50 -26.45
C GLU A 687 8.84 13.31 -25.56
N HIS A 688 9.47 13.55 -24.40
CA HIS A 688 10.04 12.51 -23.52
C HIS A 688 9.57 12.64 -22.06
N ILE A 689 8.28 12.37 -21.83
CA ILE A 689 7.64 12.51 -20.52
C ILE A 689 8.23 11.53 -19.48
N CYS A 690 8.79 10.40 -19.88
CA CYS A 690 9.50 9.44 -19.01
C CYS A 690 8.72 9.02 -17.73
N GLY A 691 7.39 9.03 -17.78
CA GLY A 691 6.52 8.76 -16.64
C GLY A 691 6.50 9.86 -15.56
N THR A 692 6.86 11.09 -15.91
CA THR A 692 6.90 12.23 -14.97
C THR A 692 5.48 12.60 -14.50
N ASN A 693 5.30 12.72 -13.18
CA ASN A 693 4.05 13.16 -12.57
C ASN A 693 4.02 14.69 -12.46
N LEU A 694 3.01 15.32 -13.06
CA LEU A 694 2.76 16.75 -12.97
C LEU A 694 1.66 17.05 -11.96
N VAL A 695 1.99 17.87 -10.95
CA VAL A 695 1.04 18.34 -9.94
C VAL A 695 1.01 19.88 -9.99
N ALA A 696 -0.19 20.45 -10.12
CA ALA A 696 -0.41 21.89 -10.06
C ALA A 696 -0.97 22.27 -8.69
N ASN A 697 -0.20 23.01 -7.90
CA ASN A 697 -0.59 23.44 -6.55
C ASN A 697 -0.89 24.95 -6.52
N GLY A 698 -1.81 25.41 -7.38
CA GLY A 698 -2.37 26.78 -7.45
C GLY A 698 -1.41 27.98 -7.60
N THR A 699 -0.10 27.78 -7.41
CA THR A 699 0.98 28.77 -7.35
C THR A 699 2.24 28.27 -8.07
N HIS A 700 2.45 26.95 -8.12
CA HIS A 700 3.59 26.29 -8.76
C HIS A 700 3.16 25.04 -9.52
N PHE A 701 3.87 24.73 -10.61
CA PHE A 701 3.89 23.43 -11.27
C PHE A 701 5.03 22.60 -10.71
N ILE A 702 4.72 21.39 -10.25
CA ILE A 702 5.70 20.45 -9.69
C ILE A 702 5.75 19.24 -10.61
N TYR A 703 6.90 19.05 -11.25
CA TYR A 703 7.22 17.85 -12.03
C TYR A 703 8.03 16.91 -11.14
N SER A 704 7.56 15.68 -10.94
CA SER A 704 8.23 14.72 -10.07
C SER A 704 8.45 13.38 -10.76
N ASN A 705 9.62 12.78 -10.54
CA ASN A 705 9.97 11.48 -11.07
C ASN A 705 10.85 10.73 -10.05
N PHE A 706 11.08 9.44 -10.27
CA PHE A 706 11.94 8.65 -9.39
C PHE A 706 12.77 7.62 -10.18
N ILE A 707 14.00 7.41 -9.73
CA ILE A 707 14.88 6.35 -10.22
C ILE A 707 14.68 5.12 -9.34
N LEU A 708 14.33 4.00 -9.96
CA LEU A 708 14.17 2.72 -9.26
C LEU A 708 15.38 1.82 -9.55
N GLY A 709 15.98 1.25 -8.52
CA GLY A 709 17.11 0.32 -8.66
C GLY A 709 16.97 -0.87 -7.74
N THR A 710 17.21 -2.06 -8.28
CA THR A 710 17.37 -3.29 -7.50
C THR A 710 18.84 -3.71 -7.53
N PRO A 711 19.40 -4.23 -6.42
CA PRO A 711 20.79 -4.61 -6.36
C PRO A 711 21.02 -5.87 -7.21
N ARG A 712 22.20 -6.02 -7.83
CA ARG A 712 22.58 -7.30 -8.45
C ARG A 712 22.77 -8.33 -7.35
N SER A 713 21.84 -9.27 -7.25
CA SER A 713 21.81 -10.32 -6.23
C SER A 713 22.77 -11.46 -6.57
N GLU A 714 24.04 -11.30 -6.17
CA GLU A 714 25.00 -12.41 -6.07
C GLU A 714 25.77 -12.40 -4.72
N GLY A 715 25.04 -12.20 -3.62
CA GLY A 715 25.62 -12.22 -2.26
C GLY A 715 24.76 -12.96 -1.23
N LEU A 716 25.41 -13.77 -0.40
CA LEU A 716 24.88 -14.80 0.53
C LEU A 716 23.98 -14.32 1.69
N ILE A 717 23.55 -13.07 1.74
CA ILE A 717 22.51 -12.58 2.68
C ILE A 717 21.75 -11.44 1.97
N SER A 718 20.53 -11.71 1.47
CA SER A 718 19.64 -10.67 0.90
C SER A 718 18.68 -10.16 1.97
N ARG A 719 18.92 -8.95 2.47
CA ARG A 719 17.83 -8.09 2.96
C ARG A 719 17.49 -7.21 1.76
N GLU A 720 16.27 -7.31 1.22
CA GLU A 720 15.87 -6.59 0.01
C GLU A 720 16.06 -5.07 0.19
N LYS A 721 17.19 -4.55 -0.31
CA LYS A 721 17.50 -3.12 -0.34
C LYS A 721 17.02 -2.59 -1.68
N ILE A 722 15.94 -1.82 -1.71
CA ILE A 722 15.46 -1.15 -2.92
C ILE A 722 16.02 0.27 -2.95
N LEU A 723 16.61 0.67 -4.08
CA LEU A 723 16.97 2.06 -4.34
C LEU A 723 15.76 2.78 -4.94
N LYS A 724 15.26 3.80 -4.25
CA LYS A 724 14.28 4.75 -4.78
C LYS A 724 14.79 6.16 -4.56
N LEU A 725 15.29 6.80 -5.61
CA LEU A 725 15.73 8.20 -5.56
C LEU A 725 14.63 9.05 -6.18
N SER A 726 14.05 9.94 -5.38
CA SER A 726 12.95 10.82 -5.81
C SER A 726 13.52 12.19 -6.13
N PHE A 727 13.08 12.80 -7.24
CA PHE A 727 13.51 14.15 -7.63
C PHE A 727 12.36 14.92 -8.26
N SER A 728 12.38 16.24 -8.10
CA SER A 728 11.31 17.11 -8.58
C SER A 728 11.79 18.48 -9.01
N CYS A 729 11.28 18.99 -10.13
CA CYS A 729 11.47 20.36 -10.58
C CYS A 729 10.22 21.19 -10.26
N VAL A 730 10.41 22.33 -9.58
CA VAL A 730 9.32 23.21 -9.14
C VAL A 730 9.41 24.54 -9.89
N TYR A 731 8.34 24.90 -10.60
CA TYR A 731 8.26 26.12 -11.39
C TYR A 731 7.10 27.01 -10.94
N PRO A 732 7.29 28.32 -10.76
CA PRO A 732 6.21 29.24 -10.42
C PRO A 732 5.23 29.41 -11.58
N GLN A 733 3.93 29.43 -11.28
CA GLN A 733 2.85 29.53 -12.27
C GLN A 733 2.74 30.93 -12.91
N THR A 734 3.37 31.95 -12.30
CA THR A 734 3.46 33.32 -12.82
C THR A 734 4.91 33.75 -12.97
N GLN A 735 5.34 34.08 -14.20
CA GLN A 735 6.61 34.76 -14.48
C GLN A 735 6.35 36.20 -14.95
N THR A 736 7.02 37.17 -14.33
CA THR A 736 7.11 38.55 -14.83
C THR A 736 8.17 38.60 -15.94
N LEU A 737 7.72 38.57 -17.20
CA LEU A 737 8.60 38.78 -18.36
C LEU A 737 8.80 40.29 -18.59
N SER A 738 10.02 40.79 -18.46
CA SER A 738 10.38 42.14 -18.93
C SER A 738 10.89 42.09 -20.37
N MET A 739 10.38 42.95 -21.25
CA MET A 739 10.91 43.10 -22.61
C MET A 739 12.32 43.71 -22.59
N ASN A 740 13.30 43.03 -23.19
CA ASN A 740 14.67 43.55 -23.37
C ASN A 740 14.81 44.52 -24.57
N ALA A 741 13.70 44.91 -25.21
CA ALA A 741 13.69 45.88 -26.29
C ALA A 741 12.88 47.11 -25.90
N GLN A 742 13.54 48.28 -25.92
CA GLN A 742 12.86 49.58 -25.87
C GLN A 742 11.94 49.69 -27.09
N ILE A 743 10.64 49.72 -26.85
CA ILE A 743 9.68 50.23 -27.85
C ILE A 743 9.97 51.73 -27.93
N ASN A 744 10.55 52.20 -29.04
CA ASN A 744 10.64 53.63 -29.35
C ASN A 744 9.32 54.08 -29.98
N PRO A 745 8.42 54.76 -29.24
CA PRO A 745 7.29 55.42 -29.87
C PRO A 745 7.80 56.55 -30.76
N LEU A 746 7.43 56.53 -32.04
CA LEU A 746 7.60 57.68 -32.94
C LEU A 746 6.74 58.84 -32.40
N GLU A 747 7.41 59.86 -31.88
CA GLU A 747 6.84 61.16 -31.52
C GLU A 747 6.22 61.80 -32.77
N ARG A 748 4.90 62.05 -32.75
CA ARG A 748 4.24 62.88 -33.75
C ARG A 748 4.21 64.32 -33.22
N CYS A 749 5.04 65.17 -33.81
CA CYS A 749 5.00 66.61 -33.56
C CYS A 749 3.63 67.18 -33.96
N GLU A 750 2.94 67.79 -33.00
CA GLU A 750 2.01 68.90 -33.29
C GLU A 750 2.60 70.17 -32.67
N SER A 751 3.21 70.97 -33.54
CA SER A 751 3.58 72.35 -33.26
C SER A 751 2.30 73.19 -33.14
N ASN A 752 1.97 73.64 -31.94
CA ASN A 752 1.05 74.76 -31.79
C ASN A 752 1.79 76.06 -32.12
N MET A 753 1.35 76.65 -33.23
CA MET A 753 1.23 78.07 -33.57
C MET A 753 2.02 79.08 -32.72
N ILE A 754 2.68 80.02 -33.39
CA ILE A 754 2.36 81.45 -33.27
C ILE A 754 2.88 82.20 -34.51
N SER A 755 2.02 83.09 -34.98
CA SER A 755 2.19 84.15 -35.96
C SER A 755 3.26 85.18 -35.59
N ASP A 756 4.04 85.60 -36.58
CA ASP A 756 4.24 87.01 -36.97
C ASP A 756 4.63 87.08 -38.45
#